data_AF-A0A1W9LXM9-F1
#
_entry.id   AF-A0A1W9LXM9-F1
#
_cell.length_a   1.000
_cell.length_b   1.000
_cell.length_c   1.000
_cell.angle_alpha   90.00
_cell.angle_beta   90.00
_cell.angle_gamma   90.00
#
_symmetry.space_group_name_H-M   'P 1'
#
loop_
_entity.id
_entity.type
_entity.pdbx_description
1 polymer ?
#
loop_
_entity_poly.entity_id
_entity_poly.type
_entity_poly.pdbx_seq_one_letter_code
_entity_poly.pdbx_strand_id
1 'polypeptide(L)'
;MNIQQQFNQASHEHQSGKLKEAETLYKKILEVQPGHIEAIHRLAVLYAQERKFDLSINFFLKTVSLKPDSAEVHYNFAQMFKLQGNPAKAAESFREAIRFKPDYVEAYLSLGEILKETRRLSEALENYRKAVSLMPDFAEAHRCLGSALKELGRFDEAAESYDRALSLNPNFPDIYINIGNLERLKGNIDKAAEYYRKAISLKPDYALAHLCLSIVLLLRGDFENGWKAYQWRWESEPLRATKRNFPVPQWDGSPLNGKRILLYSEQGMGDTIHFIRYVSSVKQLGGKIIVQCEKELIKMFSRIPEIGLLISKEQIPPAFDVHCPLLSLPYLFGTKADTIPADLPYLSSSQKLIEKWREHFKGIREVKIGLVWAGGWRHPEDHYRSMPLSLFRPLIAVPNTRFFSLQVGERAADLKQYGFEGKVVDLSLELSDFSETAAVISLSDVVITVDTAVAHLAGALAKPVWLLLPFAPDWRWLLHREDSLWYPKVMRLFRQERLGQWEPVINRVAAELHLLAAGENAAADVSRCKCCGGKARWIGSADFSKTCLDKNRKVFHDAGVSADYFRCETCGFLFTNFIDDWSFERVKKEIYNEQYLLADPDVAERRPAANAELIHRLFGAYKETLKILDYGGGDGNLARRLRSLGFAHVVSFDPFYDSANPKPGEKFNLVLAFEVAEHTPQPDLFFQEIVSFLDAEGIFLFSTLLQPENIAEIGLNWWYAAPRNGHVSLYTKRSLEILAEKYKLIYISLNEGFHCAFNRAPAFAAPLLNGKQKPQPSSSQFSILNSQFSIPKKAIVISHERSGTHFLMNTLALNFDYIAQPWINFDFDLGLNFHAPQAFLAFFKNMQDKPGLNIVKSHHHFDFFSSIADALSEQFHIFYVYRDPRDVMVSFWRIIQNLPWDEGPKTETVGEFMRAEPRGGNLRYQKEQSPTMLHRWKRHAESWTDFAKAQGNTEKVILIRYEDLNLKFEETVKDIGERISRPARKIPVRPDLRNNVVMPGKGEVGAHRAFFTREDHEFVRDIAGETMERLGYGL
;
A
#
# COMPACT_ATOMS: atom_id res chain seq x y z
N MET A 1 17.79 66.77 23.86
CA MET A 1 18.05 65.71 22.85
C MET A 1 17.40 66.12 21.56
N ASN A 2 18.04 65.89 20.42
CA ASN A 2 17.34 65.98 19.13
C ASN A 2 16.35 64.81 18.99
N ILE A 3 15.41 64.91 18.04
CA ILE A 3 14.34 63.92 17.85
C ILE A 3 14.92 62.51 17.61
N GLN A 4 16.02 62.40 16.86
CA GLN A 4 16.67 61.12 16.60
C GLN A 4 17.24 60.46 17.87
N GLN A 5 17.83 61.24 18.77
CA GLN A 5 18.32 60.75 20.07
C GLN A 5 17.16 60.28 20.95
N GLN A 6 16.04 61.01 20.95
CA GLN A 6 14.83 60.60 21.67
C GLN A 6 14.25 59.31 21.10
N PHE A 7 14.22 59.16 19.78
CA PHE A 7 13.77 57.93 19.12
C PHE A 7 14.67 56.74 19.45
N ASN A 8 15.99 56.91 19.39
CA ASN A 8 16.94 55.85 19.74
C ASN A 8 16.77 55.42 21.20
N GLN A 9 16.55 56.37 22.12
CA GLN A 9 16.23 56.06 23.51
C GLN A 9 14.89 55.31 23.64
N ALA A 10 13.83 55.79 22.99
CA ALA A 10 12.52 55.12 22.99
C ALA A 10 12.61 53.68 22.47
N SER A 11 13.37 53.47 21.39
CA SER A 11 13.61 52.16 20.80
C SER A 11 14.41 51.25 21.71
N HIS A 12 15.41 51.77 22.42
CA HIS A 12 16.16 51.02 23.42
C HIS A 12 15.29 50.57 24.60
N GLU A 13 14.45 51.46 25.14
CA GLU A 13 13.53 51.10 26.22
C GLU A 13 12.47 50.09 25.76
N HIS A 14 12.03 50.20 24.50
CA HIS A 14 11.10 49.25 23.88
C HIS A 14 11.74 47.86 23.79
N GLN A 15 12.97 47.77 23.26
CA GLN A 15 13.73 46.51 23.17
C GLN A 15 14.05 45.91 24.54
N SER A 16 14.22 46.75 25.56
CA SER A 16 14.47 46.34 26.95
C SER A 16 13.20 45.90 27.70
N GLY A 17 12.04 45.90 27.04
CA GLY A 17 10.76 45.49 27.62
C GLY A 17 10.09 46.54 28.51
N LYS A 18 10.65 47.76 28.62
CA LYS A 18 10.06 48.86 29.40
C LYS A 18 8.98 49.59 28.58
N LEU A 19 7.90 48.87 28.29
CA LEU A 19 6.88 49.30 27.32
C LEU A 19 6.23 50.65 27.69
N LYS A 20 5.95 50.92 28.96
CA LYS A 20 5.35 52.19 29.39
C LYS A 20 6.27 53.40 29.19
N GLU A 21 7.56 53.22 29.42
CA GLU A 21 8.58 54.25 29.25
C GLU A 21 8.79 54.54 27.76
N ALA A 22 8.88 53.47 26.95
CA ALA A 22 8.93 53.58 25.50
C ALA A 22 7.69 54.27 24.92
N GLU A 23 6.48 53.91 25.35
CA GLU A 23 5.22 54.54 24.92
C GLU A 23 5.24 56.05 25.18
N THR A 24 5.68 56.45 26.37
CA THR A 24 5.77 57.87 26.76
C THR A 24 6.75 58.63 25.87
N LEU A 25 7.91 58.04 25.56
CA LEU A 25 8.92 58.67 24.71
C LEU A 25 8.45 58.77 23.26
N TYR A 26 7.82 57.72 22.70
CA TYR A 26 7.24 57.79 21.36
C TYR A 26 6.13 58.85 21.26
N LYS A 27 5.26 58.98 22.27
CA LYS A 27 4.23 60.03 22.30
C LYS A 27 4.83 61.44 22.32
N LYS A 28 5.88 61.69 23.12
CA LYS A 28 6.60 62.98 23.12
C LYS A 28 7.20 63.32 21.76
N ILE A 29 7.73 62.33 21.04
CA ILE A 29 8.22 62.53 19.67
C ILE A 29 7.07 62.95 18.75
N LEU A 30 5.89 62.34 18.89
CA LEU A 30 4.70 62.67 18.09
C LEU A 30 4.04 64.00 18.47
N GLU A 31 4.23 64.49 19.69
CA GLU A 31 3.82 65.85 20.09
C GLU A 31 4.64 66.92 19.34
N VAL A 32 5.95 66.69 19.18
CA VAL A 32 6.86 67.61 18.47
C VAL A 32 6.76 67.42 16.95
N GLN A 33 6.60 66.18 16.47
CA GLN A 33 6.52 65.83 15.05
C GLN A 33 5.41 64.79 14.80
N PRO A 34 4.15 65.22 14.61
CA PRO A 34 2.98 64.33 14.48
C PRO A 34 3.01 63.34 13.30
N GLY A 35 3.89 63.60 12.32
CA GLY A 35 4.13 62.76 11.14
C GLY A 35 5.40 61.90 11.21
N HIS A 36 6.04 61.74 12.37
CA HIS A 36 7.25 60.92 12.49
C HIS A 36 6.94 59.43 12.30
N ILE A 37 7.20 58.91 11.11
CA ILE A 37 6.72 57.60 10.63
C ILE A 37 7.25 56.46 11.50
N GLU A 38 8.53 56.48 11.85
CA GLU A 38 9.17 55.43 12.64
C GLU A 38 8.61 55.37 14.07
N ALA A 39 8.31 56.52 14.69
CA ALA A 39 7.69 56.58 16.01
C ALA A 39 6.23 56.08 15.97
N ILE A 40 5.45 56.44 14.94
CA ILE A 40 4.08 55.93 14.72
C ILE A 40 4.11 54.41 14.58
N HIS A 41 5.00 53.89 13.72
CA HIS A 41 5.15 52.46 13.47
C HIS A 41 5.54 51.68 14.74
N ARG A 42 6.54 52.16 15.48
CA ARG A 42 6.98 51.50 16.71
C ARG A 42 5.91 51.53 17.80
N LEU A 43 5.14 52.62 17.90
CA LEU A 43 4.00 52.71 18.82
C LEU A 43 2.88 51.73 18.42
N ALA A 44 2.65 51.49 17.13
CA ALA A 44 1.73 50.46 16.64
C ALA A 44 2.16 49.06 17.09
N VAL A 45 3.45 48.72 16.92
CA VAL A 45 4.04 47.44 17.35
C VAL A 45 3.94 47.28 18.87
N LEU A 46 4.20 48.34 19.64
CA LEU A 46 4.09 48.34 21.10
C LEU A 46 2.65 48.01 21.54
N TYR A 47 1.65 48.67 20.95
CA TYR A 47 0.24 48.37 21.25
C TYR A 47 -0.18 46.96 20.85
N ALA A 48 0.40 46.39 19.80
CA ALA A 48 0.18 44.97 19.46
C ALA A 48 0.72 44.04 20.57
N GLN A 49 1.91 44.32 21.10
CA GLN A 49 2.52 43.54 22.19
C GLN A 49 1.70 43.62 23.48
N GLU A 50 1.11 44.78 23.78
CA GLU A 50 0.19 44.96 24.92
C GLU A 50 -1.23 44.44 24.65
N ARG A 51 -1.49 43.83 23.48
CA ARG A 51 -2.81 43.36 23.03
C ARG A 51 -3.89 44.46 22.96
N LYS A 52 -3.47 45.73 22.82
CA LYS A 52 -4.34 46.88 22.56
C LYS A 52 -4.61 46.99 21.06
N PHE A 53 -5.30 46.00 20.50
CA PHE A 53 -5.40 45.81 19.04
C PHE A 53 -6.05 46.99 18.31
N ASP A 54 -7.08 47.62 18.87
CA ASP A 54 -7.75 48.75 18.20
C ASP A 54 -6.81 49.95 18.02
N LEU A 55 -6.04 50.29 19.06
CA LEU A 55 -5.01 51.33 18.97
C LEU A 55 -3.92 50.92 17.98
N SER A 56 -3.44 49.68 18.06
CA SER A 56 -2.42 49.16 17.15
C SER A 56 -2.85 49.28 15.69
N ILE A 57 -4.07 48.87 15.35
CA ILE A 57 -4.65 48.96 14.00
C ILE A 57 -4.69 50.42 13.53
N ASN A 58 -5.15 51.36 14.36
CA ASN A 58 -5.19 52.77 13.99
C ASN A 58 -3.80 53.33 13.64
N PHE A 59 -2.79 53.01 14.45
CA PHE A 59 -1.42 53.45 14.19
C PHE A 59 -0.78 52.74 12.99
N PHE A 60 -1.08 51.46 12.75
CA PHE A 60 -0.65 50.75 11.55
C PHE A 60 -1.29 51.33 10.28
N LEU A 61 -2.60 51.60 10.28
CA LEU A 61 -3.28 52.26 9.15
C LEU A 61 -2.69 53.64 8.85
N LYS A 62 -2.38 54.42 9.89
CA LYS A 62 -1.65 55.70 9.72
C LYS A 62 -0.28 55.47 9.10
N THR A 63 0.47 54.46 9.55
CA THR A 63 1.79 54.14 8.99
C THR A 63 1.70 53.71 7.53
N VAL A 64 0.73 52.86 7.17
CA VAL A 64 0.47 52.42 5.78
C VAL A 64 0.06 53.61 4.90
N SER A 65 -0.74 54.55 5.41
CA SER A 65 -1.09 55.76 4.64
C SER A 65 0.10 56.67 4.33
N LEU A 66 1.12 56.69 5.21
CA LEU A 66 2.33 57.51 5.07
C LEU A 66 3.44 56.82 4.29
N LYS A 67 3.53 55.49 4.34
CA LYS A 67 4.47 54.65 3.55
C LYS A 67 3.73 53.41 3.02
N PRO A 68 2.89 53.55 1.98
CA PRO A 68 2.08 52.45 1.46
C PRO A 68 2.92 51.34 0.80
N ASP A 69 4.15 51.64 0.41
CA ASP A 69 5.11 50.76 -0.26
C ASP A 69 6.12 50.08 0.68
N SER A 70 5.99 50.27 2.00
CA SER A 70 6.93 49.70 2.96
C SER A 70 6.57 48.25 3.32
N ALA A 71 7.37 47.30 2.82
CA ALA A 71 7.23 45.88 3.14
C ALA A 71 7.35 45.59 4.65
N GLU A 72 8.20 46.33 5.38
CA GLU A 72 8.36 46.16 6.83
C GLU A 72 7.07 46.51 7.60
N VAL A 73 6.40 47.59 7.18
CA VAL A 73 5.15 48.03 7.81
C VAL A 73 4.05 47.01 7.59
N HIS A 74 3.89 46.52 6.35
CA HIS A 74 2.91 45.48 6.02
C HIS A 74 3.19 44.17 6.75
N TYR A 75 4.46 43.76 6.87
CA TYR A 75 4.85 42.57 7.62
C TYR A 75 4.52 42.70 9.11
N ASN A 76 4.85 43.82 9.75
CA ASN A 76 4.53 44.02 11.16
C ASN A 76 3.02 44.16 11.41
N PHE A 77 2.28 44.73 10.46
CA PHE A 77 0.83 44.78 10.52
C PHE A 77 0.22 43.38 10.40
N ALA A 78 0.77 42.53 9.53
CA ALA A 78 0.41 41.12 9.42
C ALA A 78 0.67 40.35 10.73
N GLN A 79 1.82 40.58 11.38
CA GLN A 79 2.14 39.96 12.67
C GLN A 79 1.17 40.40 13.77
N MET A 80 0.71 41.65 13.76
CA MET A 80 -0.35 42.11 14.67
C MET A 80 -1.65 41.35 14.43
N PHE A 81 -2.10 41.20 13.18
CA PHE A 81 -3.32 40.43 12.88
C PHE A 81 -3.18 38.95 13.26
N LYS A 82 -1.98 38.36 13.13
CA LYS A 82 -1.67 37.02 13.64
C LYS A 82 -1.86 36.96 15.16
N LEU A 83 -1.32 37.92 15.92
CA LEU A 83 -1.50 38.02 17.37
C LEU A 83 -2.95 38.26 17.80
N GLN A 84 -3.73 38.97 16.98
CA GLN A 84 -5.18 39.17 17.19
C GLN A 84 -5.99 37.88 16.94
N GLY A 85 -5.40 36.87 16.29
CA GLY A 85 -6.11 35.67 15.86
C GLY A 85 -6.95 35.87 14.60
N ASN A 86 -6.56 36.82 13.73
CA ASN A 86 -7.21 37.08 12.45
C ASN A 86 -6.33 36.58 11.27
N PRO A 87 -6.35 35.27 10.95
CA PRO A 87 -5.46 34.70 9.94
C PRO A 87 -5.74 35.23 8.53
N ALA A 88 -6.98 35.62 8.22
CA ALA A 88 -7.33 36.16 6.91
C ALA A 88 -6.62 37.50 6.63
N LYS A 89 -6.74 38.45 7.57
CA LYS A 89 -6.06 39.77 7.45
C LYS A 89 -4.55 39.66 7.56
N ALA A 90 -4.05 38.73 8.38
CA ALA A 90 -2.62 38.44 8.46
C ALA A 90 -2.09 37.97 7.10
N ALA A 91 -2.75 37.00 6.46
CA ALA A 91 -2.34 36.49 5.15
C ALA A 91 -2.37 37.57 4.06
N GLU A 92 -3.39 38.43 4.03
CA GLU A 92 -3.46 39.58 3.11
C GLU A 92 -2.28 40.53 3.29
N SER A 93 -2.00 40.92 4.55
CA SER A 93 -0.92 41.85 4.87
C SER A 93 0.47 41.25 4.57
N PHE A 94 0.68 39.94 4.79
CA PHE A 94 1.92 39.27 4.37
C PHE A 94 2.08 39.25 2.85
N ARG A 95 1.00 39.06 2.08
CA ARG A 95 1.06 39.14 0.61
C ARG A 95 1.44 40.53 0.13
N GLU A 96 0.94 41.59 0.76
CA GLU A 96 1.36 42.96 0.46
C GLU A 96 2.83 43.19 0.79
N ALA A 97 3.32 42.70 1.94
CA ALA A 97 4.74 42.76 2.27
C ALA A 97 5.62 42.08 1.21
N ILE A 98 5.21 40.91 0.71
CA ILE A 98 5.87 40.18 -0.37
C ILE A 98 5.78 40.94 -1.70
N ARG A 99 4.65 41.60 -1.99
CA ARG A 99 4.47 42.38 -3.22
C ARG A 99 5.48 43.52 -3.30
N PHE A 100 5.72 44.22 -2.19
CA PHE A 100 6.68 45.32 -2.13
C PHE A 100 8.12 44.85 -1.97
N LYS A 101 8.35 43.67 -1.40
CA LYS A 101 9.67 43.05 -1.27
C LYS A 101 9.61 41.56 -1.64
N PRO A 102 9.76 41.21 -2.94
CA PRO A 102 9.65 39.83 -3.42
C PRO A 102 10.74 38.86 -2.92
N ASP A 103 11.80 39.36 -2.29
CA ASP A 103 12.86 38.59 -1.64
C ASP A 103 12.71 38.55 -0.10
N TYR A 104 11.54 38.90 0.44
CA TYR A 104 11.30 38.92 1.89
C TYR A 104 11.02 37.52 2.48
N VAL A 105 12.10 36.80 2.80
CA VAL A 105 12.07 35.39 3.27
C VAL A 105 11.14 35.18 4.48
N GLU A 106 11.22 36.05 5.48
CA GLU A 106 10.41 35.95 6.71
C GLU A 106 8.91 36.12 6.44
N ALA A 107 8.54 36.93 5.44
CA ALA A 107 7.15 37.10 5.04
C ALA A 107 6.60 35.85 4.35
N TYR A 108 7.40 35.19 3.50
CA TYR A 108 7.03 33.90 2.92
C TYR A 108 6.84 32.81 3.98
N LEU A 109 7.75 32.73 4.96
CA LEU A 109 7.62 31.77 6.06
C LEU A 109 6.37 32.03 6.89
N SER A 110 6.16 33.28 7.31
CA SER A 110 5.01 33.64 8.14
C SER A 110 3.69 33.44 7.41
N LEU A 111 3.63 33.74 6.10
CA LEU A 111 2.47 33.44 5.27
C LEU A 111 2.24 31.92 5.16
N GLY A 112 3.30 31.15 4.94
CA GLY A 112 3.24 29.69 4.92
C GLY A 112 2.67 29.11 6.22
N GLU A 113 3.03 29.66 7.37
CA GLU A 113 2.51 29.24 8.67
C GLU A 113 1.00 29.49 8.79
N ILE A 114 0.55 30.69 8.43
CA ILE A 114 -0.89 31.04 8.44
C ILE A 114 -1.67 30.14 7.48
N LEU A 115 -1.13 29.88 6.29
CA LEU A 115 -1.76 29.00 5.30
C LEU A 115 -1.85 27.56 5.81
N LYS A 116 -0.81 27.09 6.49
CA LYS A 116 -0.79 25.78 7.13
C LYS A 116 -1.83 25.68 8.25
N GLU A 117 -1.89 26.66 9.14
CA GLU A 117 -2.89 26.75 10.23
C GLU A 117 -4.33 26.75 9.68
N THR A 118 -4.54 27.38 8.52
CA THR A 118 -5.83 27.42 7.82
C THR A 118 -6.06 26.24 6.84
N ARG A 119 -5.25 25.18 6.94
CA ARG A 119 -5.34 23.94 6.13
C ARG A 119 -5.15 24.11 4.62
N ARG A 120 -4.58 25.22 4.17
CA ARG A 120 -4.19 25.48 2.77
C ARG A 120 -2.78 24.96 2.51
N LEU A 121 -2.59 23.65 2.69
CA LEU A 121 -1.28 23.00 2.74
C LEU A 121 -0.45 23.14 1.45
N SER A 122 -1.10 23.09 0.27
CA SER A 122 -0.41 23.24 -1.01
C SER A 122 0.18 24.63 -1.19
N GLU A 123 -0.56 25.68 -0.82
CA GLU A 123 -0.06 27.06 -0.87
C GLU A 123 1.01 27.31 0.19
N ALA A 124 0.86 26.73 1.38
CA ALA A 124 1.91 26.78 2.40
C ALA A 124 3.22 26.18 1.87
N LEU A 125 3.14 25.04 1.19
CA LEU A 125 4.29 24.37 0.58
C LEU A 125 5.00 25.26 -0.45
N GLU A 126 4.26 25.95 -1.32
CA GLU A 126 4.83 26.88 -2.31
C GLU A 126 5.58 28.04 -1.65
N ASN A 127 5.00 28.64 -0.60
CA ASN A 127 5.63 29.72 0.15
C ASN A 127 6.92 29.25 0.86
N TYR A 128 6.90 28.07 1.48
CA TYR A 128 8.11 27.50 2.10
C TYR A 128 9.20 27.17 1.08
N ARG A 129 8.84 26.61 -0.08
CA ARG A 129 9.79 26.40 -1.19
C ARG A 129 10.39 27.71 -1.67
N LYS A 130 9.59 28.78 -1.74
CA LYS A 130 10.07 30.10 -2.11
C LYS A 130 11.07 30.65 -1.07
N ALA A 131 10.75 30.54 0.22
CA ALA A 131 11.67 30.91 1.30
C ALA A 131 13.00 30.15 1.23
N VAL A 132 12.96 28.82 1.03
CA VAL A 132 14.16 27.99 0.84
C VAL A 132 14.95 28.39 -0.41
N SER A 133 14.28 28.73 -1.52
CA SER A 133 14.97 29.16 -2.75
C SER A 133 15.68 30.51 -2.59
N LEU A 134 15.13 31.42 -1.78
CA LEU A 134 15.69 32.75 -1.52
C LEU A 134 16.83 32.68 -0.51
N MET A 135 16.75 31.77 0.48
CA MET A 135 17.78 31.57 1.50
C MET A 135 17.99 30.07 1.78
N PRO A 136 18.82 29.38 0.97
CA PRO A 136 19.02 27.93 1.06
C PRO A 136 19.60 27.43 2.39
N ASP A 137 20.29 28.29 3.13
CA ASP A 137 20.94 27.95 4.40
C ASP A 137 20.09 28.33 5.63
N PHE A 138 18.80 28.65 5.43
CA PHE A 138 17.89 28.95 6.53
C PHE A 138 17.25 27.69 7.11
N ALA A 139 17.79 27.19 8.24
CA ALA A 139 17.32 25.98 8.89
C ALA A 139 15.80 25.98 9.19
N GLU A 140 15.25 27.13 9.61
CA GLU A 140 13.83 27.27 9.92
C GLU A 140 12.95 27.08 8.68
N ALA A 141 13.38 27.56 7.51
CA ALA A 141 12.64 27.38 6.27
C ALA A 141 12.54 25.90 5.87
N HIS A 142 13.63 25.15 6.01
CA HIS A 142 13.64 23.70 5.78
C HIS A 142 12.80 22.94 6.80
N ARG A 143 12.80 23.35 8.07
CA ARG A 143 11.94 22.76 9.11
C ARG A 143 10.45 22.96 8.80
N CYS A 144 10.05 24.17 8.41
CA CYS A 144 8.68 24.47 8.02
C CYS A 144 8.25 23.73 6.74
N LEU A 145 9.14 23.67 5.75
CA LEU A 145 8.95 22.89 4.52
C LEU A 145 8.71 21.40 4.82
N GLY A 146 9.59 20.79 5.62
CA GLY A 146 9.44 19.38 6.04
C GLY A 146 8.14 19.14 6.79
N SER A 147 7.70 20.09 7.63
CA SER A 147 6.41 20.00 8.32
C SER A 147 5.21 20.03 7.37
N ALA A 148 5.22 20.84 6.32
CA ALA A 148 4.15 20.86 5.34
C ALA A 148 4.14 19.58 4.50
N LEU A 149 5.32 19.10 4.08
CA LEU A 149 5.47 17.85 3.33
C LEU A 149 4.95 16.65 4.12
N LYS A 150 5.27 16.58 5.42
CA LYS A 150 4.76 15.54 6.33
C LYS A 150 3.23 15.55 6.39
N GLU A 151 2.60 16.72 6.52
CA GLU A 151 1.13 16.81 6.58
C GLU A 151 0.46 16.46 5.25
N LEU A 152 1.16 16.64 4.12
CA LEU A 152 0.75 16.17 2.80
C LEU A 152 1.05 14.68 2.54
N GLY A 153 1.61 13.96 3.51
CA GLY A 153 1.97 12.54 3.37
C GLY A 153 3.25 12.28 2.55
N ARG A 154 4.00 13.32 2.18
CA ARG A 154 5.25 13.23 1.39
C ARG A 154 6.45 13.01 2.32
N PHE A 155 6.50 11.84 2.94
CA PHE A 155 7.42 11.58 4.06
C PHE A 155 8.90 11.53 3.72
N ASP A 156 9.25 11.11 2.52
CA ASP A 156 10.66 11.04 2.11
C ASP A 156 11.22 12.45 1.88
N GLU A 157 10.48 13.30 1.16
CA GLU A 157 10.85 14.71 1.01
C GLU A 157 10.82 15.48 2.35
N ALA A 158 9.90 15.09 3.25
CA ALA A 158 9.89 15.65 4.60
C ALA A 158 11.16 15.28 5.38
N ALA A 159 11.61 14.03 5.28
CA ALA A 159 12.86 13.58 5.89
C ALA A 159 14.07 14.35 5.32
N GLU A 160 14.18 14.47 4.00
CA GLU A 160 15.24 15.25 3.35
C GLU A 160 15.28 16.71 3.82
N SER A 161 14.11 17.33 3.94
CA SER A 161 13.99 18.71 4.44
C SER A 161 14.42 18.83 5.90
N TYR A 162 14.03 17.87 6.75
CA TYR A 162 14.46 17.87 8.15
C TYR A 162 15.96 17.57 8.31
N ASP A 163 16.51 16.67 7.52
CA ASP A 163 17.96 16.39 7.50
C ASP A 163 18.75 17.62 7.08
N ARG A 164 18.27 18.36 6.07
CA ARG A 164 18.87 19.64 5.69
C ARG A 164 18.79 20.66 6.82
N ALA A 165 17.62 20.83 7.43
CA ALA A 165 17.45 21.72 8.58
C ALA A 165 18.41 21.37 9.73
N LEU A 166 18.56 20.07 10.01
CA LEU A 166 19.43 19.57 11.07
C LEU A 166 20.91 19.79 10.75
N SER A 167 21.33 19.59 9.49
CA SER A 167 22.70 19.87 9.03
C SER A 167 23.08 21.34 9.18
N LEU A 168 22.11 22.24 9.01
CA LEU A 168 22.29 23.69 9.13
C LEU A 168 22.29 24.14 10.61
N ASN A 169 21.47 23.51 11.46
CA ASN A 169 21.44 23.80 12.89
C ASN A 169 21.22 22.53 13.74
N PRO A 170 22.30 21.85 14.17
CA PRO A 170 22.22 20.64 14.99
C PRO A 170 21.65 20.86 16.40
N ASN A 171 21.62 22.10 16.89
CA ASN A 171 21.19 22.47 18.24
C ASN A 171 19.77 23.04 18.26
N PHE A 172 18.93 22.69 17.28
CA PHE A 172 17.54 23.14 17.18
C PHE A 172 16.56 22.05 17.64
N PRO A 173 16.01 22.12 18.88
CA PRO A 173 15.17 21.06 19.44
C PRO A 173 13.92 20.72 18.61
N ASP A 174 13.31 21.72 17.98
CA ASP A 174 12.06 21.59 17.23
C ASP A 174 12.21 20.67 16.00
N ILE A 175 13.41 20.63 15.40
CA ILE A 175 13.71 19.72 14.29
C ILE A 175 13.63 18.26 14.77
N TYR A 176 14.23 17.95 15.92
CA TYR A 176 14.20 16.60 16.49
C TYR A 176 12.78 16.16 16.86
N ILE A 177 11.93 17.05 17.39
CA ILE A 177 10.50 16.73 17.60
C ILE A 177 9.82 16.38 16.28
N ASN A 178 10.08 17.17 15.23
CA ASN A 178 9.47 16.97 13.93
C ASN A 178 9.91 15.66 13.27
N ILE A 179 11.19 15.30 13.36
CA ILE A 179 11.70 14.00 12.93
C ILE A 179 11.10 12.88 13.78
N GLY A 180 11.06 13.02 15.11
CA GLY A 180 10.43 12.03 15.98
C GLY A 180 8.96 11.78 15.63
N ASN A 181 8.21 12.83 15.30
CA ASN A 181 6.83 12.71 14.81
C ASN A 181 6.74 11.99 13.46
N LEU A 182 7.69 12.24 12.56
CA LEU A 182 7.78 11.54 11.27
C LEU A 182 8.08 10.06 11.47
N GLU A 183 9.05 9.72 12.31
CA GLU A 183 9.40 8.34 12.66
C GLU A 183 8.23 7.60 13.33
N ARG A 184 7.48 8.28 14.21
CA ARG A 184 6.25 7.71 14.80
C ARG A 184 5.22 7.37 13.72
N LEU A 185 4.98 8.26 12.76
CA LEU A 185 4.05 8.00 11.64
C LEU A 185 4.54 6.88 10.72
N LYS A 186 5.86 6.69 10.60
CA LYS A 186 6.49 5.56 9.91
C LYS A 186 6.50 4.26 10.73
N GLY A 187 5.97 4.26 11.95
CA GLY A 187 5.93 3.08 12.83
C GLY A 187 7.25 2.79 13.56
N ASN A 188 8.29 3.63 13.35
CA ASN A 188 9.60 3.49 13.98
C ASN A 188 9.58 4.09 15.40
N ILE A 189 8.79 3.49 16.29
CA ILE A 189 8.52 4.07 17.61
C ILE A 189 9.81 4.23 18.42
N ASP A 190 10.76 3.29 18.34
CA ASP A 190 12.10 3.34 18.96
C ASP A 190 12.86 4.62 18.62
N LYS A 191 13.06 4.86 17.33
CA LYS A 191 13.73 6.06 16.82
C LYS A 191 13.01 7.34 17.23
N ALA A 192 11.67 7.33 17.21
CA ALA A 192 10.89 8.50 17.64
C ALA A 192 11.24 8.91 19.08
N ALA A 193 11.33 7.95 20.01
CA ALA A 193 11.70 8.25 21.40
C ALA A 193 13.14 8.76 21.53
N GLU A 194 14.09 8.23 20.76
CA GLU A 194 15.47 8.73 20.74
C GLU A 194 15.53 10.20 20.34
N TYR A 195 14.80 10.58 19.29
CA TYR A 195 14.73 11.96 18.84
C TYR A 195 14.05 12.89 19.86
N TYR A 196 12.98 12.45 20.52
CA TYR A 196 12.39 13.25 21.60
C TYR A 196 13.34 13.41 22.79
N ARG A 197 14.07 12.36 23.18
CA ARG A 197 15.11 12.46 24.22
C ARG A 197 16.23 13.42 23.81
N LYS A 198 16.61 13.44 22.53
CA LYS A 198 17.59 14.40 22.01
C LYS A 198 17.08 15.83 22.12
N ALA A 199 15.83 16.10 21.77
CA ALA A 199 15.20 17.42 21.97
C ALA A 199 15.21 17.84 23.46
N ILE A 200 14.88 16.92 24.37
CA ILE A 200 14.90 17.16 25.82
C ILE A 200 16.34 17.43 26.30
N SER A 201 17.35 16.73 25.77
CA SER A 201 18.75 16.96 26.16
C SER A 201 19.26 18.36 25.78
N LEU A 202 18.74 18.93 24.69
CA LEU A 202 19.07 20.29 24.25
C LEU A 202 18.25 21.35 25.01
N LYS A 203 17.01 21.02 25.36
CA LYS A 203 16.10 21.88 26.10
C LYS A 203 15.33 21.07 27.16
N PRO A 204 15.85 20.97 28.40
CA PRO A 204 15.28 20.11 29.44
C PRO A 204 13.84 20.44 29.84
N ASP A 205 13.42 21.70 29.71
CA ASP A 205 12.08 22.18 30.02
C ASP A 205 11.13 22.15 28.81
N TYR A 206 11.50 21.48 27.71
CA TYR A 206 10.69 21.45 26.51
C TYR A 206 9.47 20.53 26.66
N ALA A 207 8.38 21.10 27.18
CA ALA A 207 7.15 20.36 27.50
C ALA A 207 6.59 19.54 26.34
N LEU A 208 6.62 20.05 25.11
CA LEU A 208 6.16 19.32 23.93
C LEU A 208 6.99 18.05 23.67
N ALA A 209 8.31 18.10 23.85
CA ALA A 209 9.18 16.93 23.67
C ALA A 209 8.88 15.85 24.72
N HIS A 210 8.66 16.25 25.98
CA HIS A 210 8.26 15.32 27.05
C HIS A 210 6.88 14.70 26.78
N LEU A 211 5.91 15.50 26.31
CA LEU A 211 4.59 15.00 25.92
C LEU A 211 4.69 14.00 24.76
N CYS A 212 5.43 14.33 23.69
CA CYS A 212 5.65 13.42 22.58
C CYS A 212 6.35 12.11 23.02
N LEU A 213 7.36 12.22 23.89
CA LEU A 213 8.04 11.05 24.48
C LEU A 213 7.05 10.20 25.29
N SER A 214 6.19 10.82 26.10
CA SER A 214 5.21 10.10 26.90
C SER A 214 4.25 9.25 26.06
N ILE A 215 3.78 9.78 24.93
CA ILE A 215 2.88 9.09 24.01
C ILE A 215 3.54 7.83 23.46
N VAL A 216 4.81 7.92 23.02
CA VAL A 216 5.50 6.75 22.46
C VAL A 216 5.91 5.73 23.53
N LEU A 217 6.17 6.15 24.77
CA LEU A 217 6.42 5.25 25.90
C LEU A 217 5.14 4.47 26.26
N LEU A 218 4.01 5.18 26.40
CA LEU A 218 2.70 4.57 26.63
C LEU A 218 2.32 3.60 25.50
N LEU A 219 2.57 3.97 24.24
CA LEU A 219 2.27 3.14 23.06
C LEU A 219 3.06 1.82 23.06
N ARG A 220 4.27 1.79 23.63
CA ARG A 220 5.04 0.55 23.81
C ARG A 220 4.66 -0.25 25.04
N GLY A 221 3.79 0.28 25.89
CA GLY A 221 3.43 -0.33 27.18
C GLY A 221 4.41 0.00 28.31
N ASP A 222 5.34 0.95 28.14
CA ASP A 222 6.11 1.52 29.26
C ASP A 222 5.23 2.54 30.00
N PHE A 223 4.25 2.00 30.72
CA PHE A 223 3.26 2.81 31.43
C PHE A 223 3.88 3.66 32.53
N GLU A 224 4.87 3.13 33.26
CA GLU A 224 5.47 3.83 34.40
C GLU A 224 6.16 5.13 33.97
N ASN A 225 7.06 5.06 32.98
CA ASN A 225 7.71 6.25 32.46
C ASN A 225 6.76 7.10 31.61
N GLY A 226 5.86 6.45 30.87
CA GLY A 226 4.85 7.09 30.05
C GLY A 226 3.95 8.03 30.86
N TRP A 227 3.36 7.56 31.96
CA TRP A 227 2.47 8.38 32.79
C TRP A 227 3.18 9.54 33.49
N LYS A 228 4.42 9.31 33.92
CA LYS A 228 5.27 10.34 34.52
C LYS A 228 5.56 11.46 33.51
N ALA A 229 5.98 11.10 32.30
CA ALA A 229 6.22 12.06 31.24
C ALA A 229 4.91 12.74 30.75
N TYR A 230 3.77 12.04 30.79
CA TYR A 230 2.47 12.58 30.37
C TYR A 230 1.97 13.73 31.25
N GLN A 231 2.56 13.94 32.44
CA GLN A 231 2.24 15.11 33.27
C GLN A 231 2.71 16.43 32.62
N TRP A 232 3.72 16.40 31.74
CA TRP A 232 4.19 17.57 30.99
C TRP A 232 3.15 18.14 30.01
N ARG A 233 2.03 17.44 29.76
CA ARG A 233 0.89 17.98 29.00
C ARG A 233 0.40 19.31 29.54
N TRP A 234 0.53 19.55 30.85
CA TRP A 234 0.10 20.81 31.49
C TRP A 234 1.02 21.99 31.21
N GLU A 235 2.24 21.73 30.76
CA GLU A 235 3.21 22.76 30.39
C GLU A 235 3.30 22.95 28.86
N SER A 236 2.55 22.13 28.09
CA SER A 236 2.46 22.21 26.63
C SER A 236 1.17 22.90 26.19
N GLU A 237 1.25 23.73 25.15
CA GLU A 237 0.06 24.29 24.51
C GLU A 237 -0.71 23.20 23.73
N PRO A 238 -2.06 23.29 23.61
CA PRO A 238 -2.92 24.35 24.15
C PRO A 238 -3.39 24.12 25.60
N LEU A 239 -3.03 23.00 26.23
CA LEU A 239 -3.51 22.63 27.57
C LEU A 239 -2.98 23.56 28.66
N ARG A 240 -1.78 24.11 28.48
CA ARG A 240 -1.23 25.14 29.37
C ARG A 240 -2.14 26.37 29.45
N ALA A 241 -2.63 26.86 28.31
CA ALA A 241 -3.54 28.01 28.28
C ALA A 241 -4.90 27.75 28.96
N THR A 242 -5.35 26.50 29.02
CA THR A 242 -6.62 26.10 29.65
C THR A 242 -6.45 25.52 31.06
N LYS A 243 -5.22 25.49 31.58
CA LYS A 243 -4.89 24.99 32.92
C LYS A 243 -5.65 25.81 33.97
N ARG A 244 -6.46 25.12 34.76
CA ARG A 244 -7.27 25.74 35.81
C ARG A 244 -6.44 25.90 37.07
N ASN A 245 -6.47 27.10 37.64
CA ASN A 245 -5.85 27.40 38.92
C ASN A 245 -6.93 27.41 40.00
N PHE A 246 -6.87 26.44 40.91
CA PHE A 246 -7.73 26.40 42.08
C PHE A 246 -6.94 26.82 43.33
N PRO A 247 -7.59 27.43 44.34
CA PRO A 247 -6.93 27.81 45.59
C PRO A 247 -6.63 26.61 46.51
N VAL A 248 -7.18 25.43 46.19
CA VAL A 248 -6.97 24.18 46.92
C VAL A 248 -5.99 23.28 46.16
N PRO A 249 -5.24 22.40 46.85
CA PRO A 249 -4.18 21.61 46.20
C PRO A 249 -4.74 20.56 45.25
N GLN A 250 -3.93 20.22 44.24
CA GLN A 250 -4.15 19.03 43.44
C GLN A 250 -3.91 17.79 44.30
N TRP A 251 -4.77 16.79 44.14
CA TRP A 251 -4.66 15.52 44.85
C TRP A 251 -3.41 14.74 44.39
N ASP A 252 -2.70 14.18 45.37
CA ASP A 252 -1.41 13.50 45.22
C ASP A 252 -1.52 11.96 45.29
N GLY A 253 -2.75 11.43 45.36
CA GLY A 253 -3.01 9.99 45.51
C GLY A 253 -3.12 9.52 46.96
N SER A 254 -2.92 10.39 47.95
CA SER A 254 -3.08 10.04 49.37
C SER A 254 -4.52 9.66 49.74
N PRO A 255 -4.75 8.87 50.81
CA PRO A 255 -6.09 8.54 51.29
C PRO A 255 -6.97 9.80 51.50
N LEU A 256 -8.20 9.80 50.97
CA LEU A 256 -9.07 10.96 50.99
C LEU A 256 -9.83 11.10 52.32
N ASN A 257 -10.08 10.01 53.06
CA ASN A 257 -10.66 10.03 54.42
C ASN A 257 -11.89 10.95 54.56
N GLY A 258 -12.79 10.93 53.58
CA GLY A 258 -14.02 11.73 53.58
C GLY A 258 -13.92 13.12 52.93
N LYS A 259 -12.73 13.53 52.46
CA LYS A 259 -12.53 14.77 51.69
C LYS A 259 -13.35 14.77 50.40
N ARG A 260 -13.81 15.96 50.01
CA ARG A 260 -14.44 16.23 48.71
C ARG A 260 -13.37 16.42 47.65
N ILE A 261 -13.46 15.63 46.59
CA ILE A 261 -12.55 15.70 45.45
C ILE A 261 -13.33 16.13 44.20
N LEU A 262 -12.81 17.15 43.51
CA LEU A 262 -13.27 17.51 42.17
C LEU A 262 -12.47 16.73 41.12
N LEU A 263 -13.12 15.82 40.42
CA LEU A 263 -12.62 15.21 39.18
C LEU A 263 -13.16 16.00 38.00
N TYR A 264 -12.32 16.37 37.05
CA TYR A 264 -12.76 17.18 35.89
C TYR A 264 -12.13 16.72 34.59
N SER A 265 -12.88 16.84 33.49
CA SER A 265 -12.36 16.55 32.16
C SER A 265 -11.48 17.68 31.62
N GLU A 266 -10.34 17.31 31.05
CA GLU A 266 -9.38 18.25 30.45
C GLU A 266 -9.22 18.13 28.92
N GLN A 267 -9.65 17.02 28.32
CA GLN A 267 -9.49 16.72 26.89
C GLN A 267 -10.84 16.37 26.26
N GLY A 268 -10.87 15.46 25.28
CA GLY A 268 -12.08 15.11 24.54
C GLY A 268 -13.03 14.22 25.34
N MET A 269 -14.29 14.15 24.91
CA MET A 269 -15.31 13.29 25.55
C MET A 269 -14.94 11.81 25.54
N GLY A 270 -14.20 11.34 24.53
CA GLY A 270 -13.67 9.98 24.50
C GLY A 270 -12.73 9.69 25.68
N ASP A 271 -11.85 10.64 26.01
CA ASP A 271 -10.96 10.54 27.17
C ASP A 271 -11.74 10.58 28.48
N THR A 272 -12.74 11.46 28.57
CA THR A 272 -13.63 11.54 29.72
C THR A 272 -14.33 10.19 29.97
N ILE A 273 -14.90 9.56 28.94
CA ILE A 273 -15.52 8.22 29.00
C ILE A 273 -14.50 7.14 29.34
N HIS A 274 -13.28 7.25 28.83
CA HIS A 274 -12.23 6.29 29.09
C HIS A 274 -11.82 6.28 30.57
N PHE A 275 -11.53 7.46 31.14
CA PHE A 275 -10.90 7.59 32.46
C PHE A 275 -11.89 7.74 33.62
N ILE A 276 -13.19 7.93 33.37
CA ILE A 276 -14.19 7.90 34.44
C ILE A 276 -14.22 6.55 35.19
N ARG A 277 -13.67 5.48 34.59
CA ARG A 277 -13.50 4.16 35.23
C ARG A 277 -12.75 4.19 36.57
N TYR A 278 -11.91 5.20 36.81
CA TYR A 278 -11.16 5.32 38.06
C TYR A 278 -11.99 5.86 39.23
N VAL A 279 -13.23 6.30 38.99
CA VAL A 279 -14.11 6.83 40.04
C VAL A 279 -14.30 5.81 41.16
N SER A 280 -14.46 4.53 40.85
CA SER A 280 -14.60 3.48 41.88
C SER A 280 -13.35 3.35 42.74
N SER A 281 -12.15 3.45 42.16
CA SER A 281 -10.88 3.44 42.91
C SER A 281 -10.74 4.69 43.81
N VAL A 282 -11.15 5.87 43.33
CA VAL A 282 -11.16 7.10 44.13
C VAL A 282 -12.17 6.97 45.29
N LYS A 283 -13.32 6.32 45.07
CA LYS A 283 -14.32 6.08 46.10
C LYS A 283 -13.80 5.15 47.20
N GLN A 284 -13.06 4.11 46.84
CA GLN A 284 -12.43 3.18 47.78
C GLN A 284 -11.43 3.86 48.72
N LEU A 285 -10.78 4.95 48.29
CA LEU A 285 -9.93 5.79 49.15
C LEU A 285 -10.70 6.77 50.05
N GLY A 286 -12.03 6.69 50.08
CA GLY A 286 -12.90 7.51 50.95
C GLY A 286 -13.28 8.86 50.37
N GLY A 287 -13.15 9.07 49.05
CA GLY A 287 -13.49 10.34 48.41
C GLY A 287 -15.00 10.62 48.34
N LYS A 288 -15.40 11.87 48.62
CA LYS A 288 -16.71 12.42 48.24
C LYS A 288 -16.58 13.06 46.85
N ILE A 289 -17.00 12.34 45.82
CA ILE A 289 -16.63 12.65 44.44
C ILE A 289 -17.61 13.66 43.82
N ILE A 290 -17.05 14.75 43.30
CA ILE A 290 -17.72 15.69 42.40
C ILE A 290 -17.09 15.51 41.03
N VAL A 291 -17.89 15.27 39.99
CA VAL A 291 -17.41 15.17 38.60
C VAL A 291 -17.89 16.38 37.81
N GLN A 292 -16.96 17.04 37.12
CA GLN A 292 -17.25 18.11 36.17
C GLN A 292 -16.87 17.70 34.75
N CYS A 293 -17.84 17.63 33.84
CA CYS A 293 -17.61 17.18 32.47
C CYS A 293 -18.49 17.90 31.44
N GLU A 294 -18.36 17.54 30.17
CA GLU A 294 -19.17 18.04 29.07
C GLU A 294 -20.67 17.76 29.31
N LYS A 295 -21.55 18.70 28.92
CA LYS A 295 -23.00 18.58 29.15
C LYS A 295 -23.60 17.31 28.51
N GLU A 296 -23.03 16.87 27.39
CA GLU A 296 -23.42 15.69 26.62
C GLU A 296 -23.19 14.38 27.40
N LEU A 297 -22.31 14.38 28.40
CA LEU A 297 -22.00 13.22 29.24
C LEU A 297 -22.77 13.20 30.56
N ILE A 298 -23.40 14.31 30.97
CA ILE A 298 -24.06 14.42 32.27
C ILE A 298 -25.14 13.36 32.46
N LYS A 299 -26.02 13.18 31.47
CA LYS A 299 -27.06 12.15 31.55
C LYS A 299 -26.47 10.74 31.61
N MET A 300 -25.34 10.50 30.96
CA MET A 300 -24.71 9.18 30.95
C MET A 300 -24.08 8.87 32.31
N PHE A 301 -23.33 9.81 32.86
CA PHE A 301 -22.59 9.64 34.12
C PHE A 301 -23.46 9.72 35.37
N SER A 302 -24.69 10.24 35.29
CA SER A 302 -25.62 10.24 36.43
C SER A 302 -26.01 8.83 36.91
N ARG A 303 -25.70 7.80 36.12
CA ARG A 303 -25.92 6.39 36.46
C ARG A 303 -24.75 5.74 37.21
N ILE A 304 -23.63 6.45 37.41
CA ILE A 304 -22.48 5.95 38.16
C ILE A 304 -22.72 6.22 39.66
N PRO A 305 -22.98 5.19 40.49
CA PRO A 305 -23.44 5.37 41.87
C PRO A 305 -22.39 6.02 42.79
N GLU A 306 -21.11 5.91 42.46
CA GLU A 306 -20.03 6.48 43.25
C GLU A 306 -19.91 8.00 43.13
N ILE A 307 -20.50 8.60 42.09
CA ILE A 307 -20.49 10.05 41.87
C ILE A 307 -21.55 10.68 42.79
N GLY A 308 -21.10 11.50 43.74
CA GLY A 308 -22.00 12.20 44.67
C GLY A 308 -22.64 13.45 44.06
N LEU A 309 -21.91 14.15 43.18
CA LEU A 309 -22.42 15.30 42.45
C LEU A 309 -21.81 15.34 41.05
N LEU A 310 -22.65 15.60 40.05
CA LEU A 310 -22.26 15.71 38.66
C LEU A 310 -22.70 17.06 38.11
N ILE A 311 -21.77 17.81 37.52
CA ILE A 311 -22.01 19.17 37.00
C ILE A 311 -21.38 19.34 35.62
N SER A 312 -21.94 20.25 34.83
CA SER A 312 -21.38 20.58 33.51
C SER A 312 -20.16 21.51 33.62
N LYS A 313 -19.33 21.56 32.58
CA LYS A 313 -18.16 22.44 32.49
C LYS A 313 -18.50 23.92 32.63
N GLU A 314 -19.71 24.33 32.25
CA GLU A 314 -20.20 25.70 32.34
C GLU A 314 -20.61 26.10 33.76
N GLN A 315 -20.85 25.12 34.63
CA GLN A 315 -21.28 25.37 36.00
C GLN A 315 -20.07 25.61 36.92
N ILE A 316 -20.25 26.46 37.94
CA ILE A 316 -19.25 26.67 38.97
C ILE A 316 -19.31 25.47 39.94
N PRO A 317 -18.21 24.75 40.19
CA PRO A 317 -18.20 23.67 41.18
C PRO A 317 -18.48 24.22 42.59
N PRO A 318 -19.20 23.49 43.45
CA PRO A 318 -19.30 23.85 44.87
C PRO A 318 -17.94 23.71 45.55
N ALA A 319 -17.83 24.07 46.83
CA ALA A 319 -16.57 23.90 47.56
C ALA A 319 -16.10 22.43 47.57
N PHE A 320 -14.81 22.22 47.33
CA PHE A 320 -14.10 20.95 47.39
C PHE A 320 -12.74 21.14 48.08
N ASP A 321 -12.15 20.06 48.57
CA ASP A 321 -10.96 20.11 49.42
C ASP A 321 -9.68 19.80 48.62
N VAL A 322 -9.80 19.00 47.55
CA VAL A 322 -8.73 18.70 46.58
C VAL A 322 -9.31 18.54 45.17
N HIS A 323 -8.48 18.62 44.13
CA HIS A 323 -8.91 18.40 42.74
C HIS A 323 -7.98 17.45 41.97
N CYS A 324 -8.48 16.77 40.95
CA CYS A 324 -7.66 15.93 40.07
C CYS A 324 -8.22 15.94 38.64
N PRO A 325 -7.40 16.23 37.62
CA PRO A 325 -7.80 15.97 36.24
C PRO A 325 -7.93 14.47 35.98
N LEU A 326 -8.86 14.05 35.12
CA LEU A 326 -9.13 12.63 34.89
C LEU A 326 -7.92 11.87 34.34
N LEU A 327 -7.13 12.45 33.42
CA LEU A 327 -5.97 11.78 32.84
C LEU A 327 -4.73 11.79 33.75
N SER A 328 -4.83 12.37 34.95
CA SER A 328 -3.80 12.21 35.99
C SER A 328 -4.06 10.99 36.89
N LEU A 329 -5.25 10.42 36.89
CA LEU A 329 -5.59 9.24 37.70
C LEU A 329 -4.70 8.03 37.39
N PRO A 330 -4.40 7.67 36.13
CA PRO A 330 -3.54 6.52 35.85
C PRO A 330 -2.14 6.64 36.47
N TYR A 331 -1.58 7.86 36.47
CA TYR A 331 -0.30 8.16 37.12
C TYR A 331 -0.38 7.99 38.63
N LEU A 332 -1.41 8.56 39.27
CA LEU A 332 -1.59 8.49 40.73
C LEU A 332 -1.84 7.07 41.24
N PHE A 333 -2.52 6.24 40.44
CA PHE A 333 -2.75 4.83 40.75
C PHE A 333 -1.62 3.90 40.27
N GLY A 334 -0.54 4.43 39.68
CA GLY A 334 0.59 3.63 39.20
C GLY A 334 0.18 2.59 38.15
N THR A 335 -0.74 2.95 37.25
CA THR A 335 -1.39 2.02 36.33
C THR A 335 -0.40 1.36 35.39
N LYS A 336 -0.38 0.03 35.40
CA LYS A 336 0.37 -0.87 34.50
C LYS A 336 -0.59 -1.72 33.68
N ALA A 337 -0.07 -2.47 32.72
CA ALA A 337 -0.88 -3.33 31.83
C ALA A 337 -1.84 -4.28 32.58
N ASP A 338 -1.42 -4.78 33.74
CA ASP A 338 -2.13 -5.73 34.60
C ASP A 338 -2.98 -5.07 35.70
N THR A 339 -2.82 -3.76 35.93
CA THR A 339 -3.56 -3.02 36.98
C THR A 339 -4.56 -2.02 36.42
N ILE A 340 -4.80 -2.03 35.10
CA ILE A 340 -5.88 -1.24 34.50
C ILE A 340 -7.21 -1.64 35.16
N PRO A 341 -8.04 -0.69 35.62
CA PRO A 341 -9.40 -0.97 36.08
C PRO A 341 -10.26 -1.40 34.88
N ALA A 342 -10.20 -2.68 34.52
CA ALA A 342 -10.77 -3.23 33.29
C ALA A 342 -12.07 -4.01 33.52
N ASP A 343 -12.69 -3.88 34.70
CA ASP A 343 -13.98 -4.48 34.99
C ASP A 343 -15.07 -3.83 34.12
N LEU A 344 -15.80 -4.65 33.37
CA LEU A 344 -16.84 -4.24 32.45
C LEU A 344 -18.18 -4.87 32.82
N PRO A 345 -19.31 -4.17 32.61
CA PRO A 345 -19.41 -2.77 32.21
C PRO A 345 -19.18 -1.81 33.41
N TYR A 346 -18.58 -0.64 33.16
CA TYR A 346 -18.53 0.46 34.14
C TYR A 346 -19.47 1.62 33.78
N LEU A 347 -20.18 1.51 32.65
CA LEU A 347 -21.26 2.41 32.24
C LEU A 347 -22.52 1.59 31.91
N SER A 348 -23.70 2.19 32.07
CA SER A 348 -24.98 1.55 31.76
C SER A 348 -25.92 2.48 31.00
N SER A 349 -26.75 1.91 30.12
CA SER A 349 -27.76 2.66 29.35
C SER A 349 -29.12 2.67 30.04
N SER A 350 -29.95 3.64 29.68
CA SER A 350 -31.30 3.79 30.24
C SER A 350 -32.27 2.78 29.64
N GLN A 351 -32.90 1.95 30.47
CA GLN A 351 -33.90 0.98 30.00
C GLN A 351 -35.04 1.65 29.20
N LYS A 352 -35.54 2.80 29.68
CA LYS A 352 -36.52 3.62 28.96
C LYS A 352 -36.06 4.09 27.58
N LEU A 353 -34.76 4.41 27.41
CA LEU A 353 -34.23 4.81 26.10
C LEU A 353 -34.03 3.59 25.20
N ILE A 354 -33.56 2.46 25.74
CA ILE A 354 -33.47 1.19 25.00
C ILE A 354 -34.84 0.82 24.45
N GLU A 355 -35.91 0.95 25.25
CA GLU A 355 -37.28 0.71 24.82
C GLU A 355 -37.75 1.69 23.74
N LYS A 356 -37.46 3.00 23.89
CA LYS A 356 -37.71 4.01 22.84
C LYS A 356 -37.04 3.60 21.52
N TRP A 357 -35.77 3.24 21.57
CA TRP A 357 -34.99 2.93 20.38
C TRP A 357 -35.35 1.58 19.76
N ARG A 358 -35.87 0.63 20.54
CA ARG A 358 -36.23 -0.73 20.08
C ARG A 358 -37.19 -0.72 18.90
N GLU A 359 -38.04 0.29 18.76
CA GLU A 359 -38.95 0.40 17.62
C GLU A 359 -38.20 0.53 16.28
N HIS A 360 -37.04 1.21 16.24
CA HIS A 360 -36.17 1.29 15.04
C HIS A 360 -35.55 -0.05 14.65
N PHE A 361 -35.50 -0.99 15.59
CA PHE A 361 -34.91 -2.32 15.41
C PHE A 361 -35.96 -3.43 15.27
N LYS A 362 -37.25 -3.08 15.30
CA LYS A 362 -38.36 -4.02 15.33
C LYS A 362 -38.46 -4.80 14.02
N GLY A 363 -38.59 -6.12 14.12
CA GLY A 363 -38.71 -7.02 12.97
C GLY A 363 -37.40 -7.36 12.26
N ILE A 364 -36.27 -6.75 12.65
CA ILE A 364 -34.95 -6.99 12.05
C ILE A 364 -34.33 -8.25 12.64
N ARG A 365 -34.17 -9.28 11.80
CA ARG A 365 -33.59 -10.59 12.16
C ARG A 365 -32.12 -10.71 11.79
N GLU A 366 -31.65 -9.83 10.92
CA GLU A 366 -30.27 -9.65 10.50
C GLU A 366 -29.38 -9.21 11.68
N VAL A 367 -28.07 -9.43 11.54
CA VAL A 367 -27.07 -8.92 12.47
C VAL A 367 -27.06 -7.38 12.42
N LYS A 368 -27.28 -6.74 13.57
CA LYS A 368 -27.41 -5.29 13.73
C LYS A 368 -26.05 -4.66 14.04
N ILE A 369 -25.61 -3.74 13.19
CA ILE A 369 -24.26 -3.19 13.24
C ILE A 369 -24.32 -1.67 13.47
N GLY A 370 -23.74 -1.20 14.57
CA GLY A 370 -23.47 0.23 14.76
C GLY A 370 -22.22 0.64 14.00
N LEU A 371 -22.27 1.72 13.20
CA LEU A 371 -21.19 2.12 12.30
C LEU A 371 -20.71 3.55 12.55
N VAL A 372 -19.39 3.75 12.67
CA VAL A 372 -18.73 5.08 12.72
C VAL A 372 -17.45 5.03 11.91
N TRP A 373 -17.27 5.93 10.95
CA TRP A 373 -16.12 5.91 10.03
C TRP A 373 -15.18 7.10 10.17
N ALA A 374 -15.60 8.16 10.86
CA ALA A 374 -14.80 9.36 10.99
C ALA A 374 -14.87 10.00 12.38
N GLY A 375 -13.75 10.59 12.79
CA GLY A 375 -13.69 11.49 13.93
C GLY A 375 -14.18 12.91 13.59
N GLY A 376 -14.00 13.83 14.54
CA GLY A 376 -14.28 15.24 14.29
C GLY A 376 -13.18 15.88 13.43
N TRP A 377 -13.58 16.57 12.35
CA TRP A 377 -12.66 17.19 11.37
C TRP A 377 -11.68 18.22 11.96
N ARG A 378 -12.00 18.78 13.13
CA ARG A 378 -11.12 19.72 13.85
C ARG A 378 -9.92 19.03 14.53
N HIS A 379 -9.91 17.70 14.60
CA HIS A 379 -8.77 16.96 15.16
C HIS A 379 -7.57 17.04 14.20
N PRO A 380 -6.37 17.46 14.67
CA PRO A 380 -5.21 17.68 13.80
C PRO A 380 -4.80 16.48 12.93
N GLU A 381 -4.99 15.27 13.45
CA GLU A 381 -4.64 13.99 12.81
C GLU A 381 -5.85 13.22 12.27
N ASP A 382 -7.01 13.86 12.11
CA ASP A 382 -8.23 13.15 11.70
C ASP A 382 -8.08 12.43 10.36
N HIS A 383 -7.30 13.00 9.43
CA HIS A 383 -7.06 12.42 8.11
C HIS A 383 -6.28 11.10 8.15
N TYR A 384 -5.54 10.83 9.23
CA TYR A 384 -4.86 9.54 9.41
C TYR A 384 -5.76 8.50 10.06
N ARG A 385 -6.65 8.89 10.98
CA ARG A 385 -7.44 7.96 11.80
C ARG A 385 -8.86 7.70 11.28
N SER A 386 -9.39 8.59 10.45
CA SER A 386 -10.70 8.43 9.80
C SER A 386 -10.56 7.65 8.50
N MET A 387 -11.57 6.83 8.19
CA MET A 387 -11.60 6.04 6.96
C MET A 387 -12.59 6.66 5.96
N PRO A 388 -12.20 6.86 4.69
CA PRO A 388 -13.15 7.29 3.66
C PRO A 388 -14.31 6.31 3.53
N LEU A 389 -15.55 6.81 3.67
CA LEU A 389 -16.74 5.96 3.62
C LEU A 389 -16.88 5.21 2.28
N SER A 390 -16.32 5.74 1.19
CA SER A 390 -16.25 5.08 -0.12
C SER A 390 -15.67 3.66 -0.10
N LEU A 391 -14.78 3.35 0.87
CA LEU A 391 -14.14 2.04 1.01
C LEU A 391 -15.05 1.00 1.70
N PHE A 392 -16.18 1.39 2.28
CA PHE A 392 -17.05 0.48 3.05
C PHE A 392 -17.96 -0.41 2.18
N ARG A 393 -17.87 -0.34 0.85
CA ARG A 393 -18.71 -1.15 -0.06
C ARG A 393 -18.63 -2.66 0.23
N PRO A 394 -17.45 -3.28 0.43
CA PRO A 394 -17.35 -4.70 0.75
C PRO A 394 -18.04 -5.05 2.06
N LEU A 395 -17.93 -4.19 3.08
CA LEU A 395 -18.56 -4.39 4.38
C LEU A 395 -20.09 -4.31 4.29
N ILE A 396 -20.60 -3.28 3.62
CA ILE A 396 -22.04 -3.03 3.48
C ILE A 396 -22.73 -4.08 2.59
N ALA A 397 -21.97 -4.76 1.73
CA ALA A 397 -22.47 -5.84 0.88
C ALA A 397 -22.65 -7.19 1.60
N VAL A 398 -22.19 -7.33 2.86
CA VAL A 398 -22.29 -8.61 3.59
C VAL A 398 -23.77 -8.96 3.80
N PRO A 399 -24.24 -10.14 3.34
CA PRO A 399 -25.64 -10.54 3.49
C PRO A 399 -26.03 -10.79 4.95
N ASN A 400 -27.33 -10.79 5.24
CA ASN A 400 -27.88 -11.00 6.59
C ASN A 400 -27.38 -9.99 7.63
N THR A 401 -27.07 -8.76 7.19
CA THR A 401 -26.65 -7.66 8.06
C THR A 401 -27.52 -6.42 7.87
N ARG A 402 -27.61 -5.60 8.91
CA ARG A 402 -28.25 -4.28 8.88
C ARG A 402 -27.38 -3.26 9.59
N PHE A 403 -27.04 -2.18 8.89
CA PHE A 403 -26.17 -1.11 9.39
C PHE A 403 -26.96 0.09 9.91
N PHE A 404 -26.51 0.64 11.03
CA PHE A 404 -27.04 1.83 11.69
C PHE A 404 -25.89 2.82 11.91
N SER A 405 -25.98 4.00 11.33
CA SER A 405 -24.99 5.06 11.52
C SER A 405 -25.08 5.61 12.94
N LEU A 406 -23.95 5.55 13.66
CA LEU A 406 -23.74 6.27 14.92
C LEU A 406 -22.87 7.53 14.69
N GLN A 407 -22.58 7.87 13.43
CA GLN A 407 -21.81 9.05 13.05
C GLN A 407 -22.68 10.29 13.23
N VAL A 408 -22.20 11.24 14.03
CA VAL A 408 -22.83 12.55 14.21
C VAL A 408 -21.95 13.68 13.66
N GLY A 409 -22.56 14.82 13.38
CA GLY A 409 -21.89 16.03 12.85
C GLY A 409 -21.77 16.05 11.33
N GLU A 410 -20.93 16.94 10.79
CA GLU A 410 -20.80 17.20 9.35
C GLU A 410 -20.50 15.94 8.52
N ARG A 411 -19.77 14.97 9.08
CA ARG A 411 -19.42 13.72 8.40
C ARG A 411 -20.60 12.76 8.21
N ALA A 412 -21.74 12.98 8.85
CA ALA A 412 -22.96 12.21 8.56
C ALA A 412 -23.40 12.36 7.09
N ALA A 413 -23.13 13.53 6.47
CA ALA A 413 -23.43 13.79 5.07
C ALA A 413 -22.66 12.89 4.08
N ASP A 414 -21.59 12.20 4.53
CA ASP A 414 -20.84 11.25 3.71
C ASP A 414 -21.74 10.12 3.17
N LEU A 415 -22.76 9.70 3.93
CA LEU A 415 -23.70 8.65 3.51
C LEU A 415 -24.36 9.00 2.17
N LYS A 416 -24.84 10.24 2.07
CA LYS A 416 -25.42 10.77 0.84
C LYS A 416 -24.38 10.96 -0.25
N GLN A 417 -23.23 11.53 0.09
CA GLN A 417 -22.15 11.78 -0.86
C GLN A 417 -21.68 10.50 -1.59
N TYR A 418 -21.62 9.37 -0.89
CA TYR A 418 -21.11 8.11 -1.44
C TYR A 418 -22.21 7.10 -1.83
N GLY A 419 -23.49 7.47 -1.74
CA GLY A 419 -24.61 6.65 -2.19
C GLY A 419 -24.92 5.44 -1.29
N PHE A 420 -24.77 5.60 0.03
CA PHE A 420 -25.13 4.59 1.03
C PHE A 420 -26.52 4.82 1.66
N GLU A 421 -27.24 5.84 1.22
CA GLU A 421 -28.65 6.06 1.56
C GLU A 421 -29.48 4.79 1.24
N GLY A 422 -30.28 4.34 2.21
CA GLY A 422 -31.08 3.11 2.09
C GLY A 422 -30.33 1.80 2.38
N LYS A 423 -28.99 1.81 2.40
CA LYS A 423 -28.18 0.65 2.84
C LYS A 423 -27.74 0.75 4.30
N VAL A 424 -27.50 1.97 4.76
CA VAL A 424 -27.20 2.29 6.17
C VAL A 424 -28.32 3.19 6.68
N VAL A 425 -28.90 2.83 7.83
CA VAL A 425 -29.93 3.65 8.50
C VAL A 425 -29.23 4.81 9.20
N ASP A 426 -29.49 6.04 8.74
CA ASP A 426 -28.92 7.23 9.36
C ASP A 426 -29.70 7.64 10.60
N LEU A 427 -29.05 7.60 11.77
CA LEU A 427 -29.63 8.01 13.06
C LEU A 427 -29.08 9.36 13.53
N SER A 428 -28.24 10.03 12.74
CA SER A 428 -27.46 11.20 13.17
C SER A 428 -28.32 12.36 13.70
N LEU A 429 -29.51 12.59 13.12
CA LEU A 429 -30.43 13.67 13.53
C LEU A 429 -31.20 13.36 14.82
N GLU A 430 -31.30 12.09 15.19
CA GLU A 430 -32.04 11.63 16.38
C GLU A 430 -31.12 11.37 17.58
N LEU A 431 -29.80 11.35 17.38
CA LEU A 431 -28.79 11.19 18.43
C LEU A 431 -28.41 12.54 19.04
N SER A 432 -29.12 12.96 20.09
CA SER A 432 -28.89 14.26 20.73
C SER A 432 -27.77 14.26 21.80
N ASP A 433 -27.49 13.12 22.41
CA ASP A 433 -26.44 12.95 23.41
C ASP A 433 -25.88 11.51 23.48
N PHE A 434 -24.87 11.29 24.31
CA PHE A 434 -24.26 9.96 24.48
C PHE A 434 -25.17 8.93 25.17
N SER A 435 -26.24 9.35 25.86
CA SER A 435 -27.21 8.39 26.43
C SER A 435 -28.09 7.78 25.35
N GLU A 436 -28.46 8.55 24.31
CA GLU A 436 -29.15 8.00 23.14
C GLU A 436 -28.22 7.09 22.33
N THR A 437 -26.98 7.53 22.10
CA THR A 437 -25.96 6.71 21.44
C THR A 437 -25.75 5.39 22.19
N ALA A 438 -25.66 5.41 23.52
CA ALA A 438 -25.55 4.22 24.37
C ALA A 438 -26.75 3.28 24.25
N ALA A 439 -27.96 3.80 24.08
CA ALA A 439 -29.17 3.00 23.89
C ALA A 439 -29.16 2.27 22.54
N VAL A 440 -28.75 2.94 21.46
CA VAL A 440 -28.59 2.31 20.13
C VAL A 440 -27.48 1.26 20.14
N ILE A 441 -26.33 1.57 20.75
CA ILE A 441 -25.24 0.60 20.96
C ILE A 441 -25.74 -0.62 21.74
N SER A 442 -26.61 -0.42 22.74
CA SER A 442 -27.15 -1.52 23.54
C SER A 442 -28.02 -2.50 22.75
N LEU A 443 -28.61 -2.04 21.65
CA LEU A 443 -29.44 -2.81 20.71
C LEU A 443 -28.66 -3.37 19.52
N SER A 444 -27.40 -2.97 19.35
CA SER A 444 -26.52 -3.47 18.29
C SER A 444 -25.84 -4.78 18.73
N ASP A 445 -25.63 -5.69 17.78
CA ASP A 445 -24.92 -6.96 18.01
C ASP A 445 -23.39 -6.73 18.01
N VAL A 446 -22.91 -5.81 17.16
CA VAL A 446 -21.51 -5.35 17.12
C VAL A 446 -21.43 -3.88 16.72
N VAL A 447 -20.45 -3.15 17.26
CA VAL A 447 -20.12 -1.79 16.84
C VAL A 447 -18.81 -1.81 16.05
N ILE A 448 -18.85 -1.37 14.80
CA ILE A 448 -17.66 -1.20 13.94
C ILE A 448 -17.34 0.30 13.89
N THR A 449 -16.18 0.70 14.40
CA THR A 449 -15.84 2.12 14.56
C THR A 449 -14.36 2.37 14.34
N VAL A 450 -14.00 3.56 13.85
CA VAL A 450 -12.63 4.10 14.01
C VAL A 450 -12.40 4.62 15.44
N ASP A 451 -11.18 5.03 15.76
CA ASP A 451 -10.78 5.53 17.09
C ASP A 451 -11.52 6.83 17.50
N THR A 452 -12.70 6.69 18.09
CA THR A 452 -13.59 7.78 18.50
C THR A 452 -14.15 7.56 19.91
N ALA A 453 -14.87 8.56 20.45
CA ALA A 453 -15.60 8.42 21.71
C ALA A 453 -16.61 7.24 21.71
N VAL A 454 -17.14 6.86 20.55
CA VAL A 454 -18.06 5.71 20.42
C VAL A 454 -17.36 4.39 20.72
N ALA A 455 -16.07 4.24 20.35
CA ALA A 455 -15.28 3.06 20.70
C ALA A 455 -15.19 2.89 22.21
N HIS A 456 -14.89 3.97 22.92
CA HIS A 456 -14.82 3.97 24.39
C HIS A 456 -16.18 3.75 25.04
N LEU A 457 -17.25 4.35 24.51
CA LEU A 457 -18.61 4.16 25.03
C LEU A 457 -19.06 2.70 24.88
N ALA A 458 -18.90 2.11 23.69
CA ALA A 458 -19.32 0.73 23.44
C ALA A 458 -18.50 -0.26 24.30
N GLY A 459 -17.19 -0.05 24.41
CA GLY A 459 -16.34 -0.83 25.31
C GLY A 459 -16.77 -0.72 26.78
N ALA A 460 -17.08 0.49 27.26
CA ALA A 460 -17.53 0.75 28.62
C ALA A 460 -18.89 0.11 28.96
N LEU A 461 -19.75 -0.06 27.95
CA LEU A 461 -21.04 -0.76 28.02
C LEU A 461 -20.91 -2.29 27.91
N ALA A 462 -19.68 -2.83 27.82
CA ALA A 462 -19.40 -4.25 27.60
C ALA A 462 -20.03 -4.81 26.31
N LYS A 463 -20.08 -4.01 25.24
CA LYS A 463 -20.63 -4.44 23.94
C LYS A 463 -19.51 -4.85 22.99
N PRO A 464 -19.74 -5.81 22.08
CA PRO A 464 -18.75 -6.18 21.07
C PRO A 464 -18.36 -4.98 20.20
N VAL A 465 -17.06 -4.71 20.09
CA VAL A 465 -16.50 -3.62 19.28
C VAL A 465 -15.41 -4.12 18.36
N TRP A 466 -15.50 -3.76 17.08
CA TRP A 466 -14.42 -3.93 16.11
C TRP A 466 -13.86 -2.56 15.78
N LEU A 467 -12.67 -2.29 16.31
CA LEU A 467 -11.99 -1.00 16.21
C LEU A 467 -11.04 -1.00 15.02
N LEU A 468 -11.27 -0.07 14.09
CA LEU A 468 -10.44 0.17 12.92
C LEU A 468 -9.36 1.18 13.28
N LEU A 469 -8.09 0.76 13.21
CA LEU A 469 -6.95 1.53 13.65
C LEU A 469 -6.02 1.91 12.50
N PRO A 470 -5.51 3.16 12.49
CA PRO A 470 -4.52 3.58 11.52
C PRO A 470 -3.17 2.91 11.78
N PHE A 471 -2.26 3.02 10.82
CA PHE A 471 -0.92 2.43 10.92
C PHE A 471 -0.15 2.89 12.16
N ALA A 472 -0.23 4.19 12.49
CA ALA A 472 0.28 4.75 13.74
C ALA A 472 -0.89 5.02 14.70
N PRO A 473 -1.28 4.05 15.54
CA PRO A 473 -2.45 4.18 16.41
C PRO A 473 -2.19 5.10 17.60
N ASP A 474 -3.27 5.51 18.27
CA ASP A 474 -3.18 6.11 19.59
C ASP A 474 -2.57 5.11 20.61
N TRP A 475 -1.87 5.65 21.60
CA TRP A 475 -1.13 4.88 22.59
C TRP A 475 -2.00 3.90 23.40
N ARG A 476 -3.31 4.17 23.53
CA ARG A 476 -4.26 3.30 24.25
C ARG A 476 -4.33 1.89 23.66
N TRP A 477 -4.08 1.77 22.36
CA TRP A 477 -4.27 0.53 21.62
C TRP A 477 -3.00 -0.30 21.51
N LEU A 478 -1.86 0.20 21.98
CA LEU A 478 -0.54 -0.44 21.90
C LEU A 478 -0.17 -0.87 20.46
N LEU A 479 0.95 -1.58 20.35
CA LEU A 479 1.47 -2.15 19.11
C LEU A 479 1.25 -3.67 19.06
N HIS A 480 1.20 -4.23 17.84
CA HIS A 480 1.26 -5.67 17.56
C HIS A 480 0.26 -6.56 18.31
N ARG A 481 -0.99 -6.12 18.45
CA ARG A 481 -2.05 -6.91 19.11
C ARG A 481 -3.43 -6.69 18.51
N GLU A 482 -4.29 -7.70 18.60
CA GLU A 482 -5.67 -7.65 18.06
C GLU A 482 -6.73 -7.49 19.14
N ASP A 483 -6.34 -7.37 20.41
CA ASP A 483 -7.22 -7.21 21.56
C ASP A 483 -6.89 -5.92 22.33
N SER A 484 -7.80 -5.48 23.19
CA SER A 484 -7.63 -4.27 24.02
C SER A 484 -7.42 -4.62 25.49
N LEU A 485 -6.35 -4.09 26.11
CA LEU A 485 -6.17 -4.15 27.57
C LEU A 485 -7.20 -3.31 28.33
N TRP A 486 -7.69 -2.24 27.71
CA TRP A 486 -8.66 -1.34 28.34
C TRP A 486 -10.09 -1.87 28.27
N TYR A 487 -10.37 -2.73 27.29
CA TYR A 487 -11.68 -3.34 27.05
C TYR A 487 -11.54 -4.84 26.74
N PRO A 488 -11.07 -5.64 27.72
CA PRO A 488 -10.79 -7.05 27.50
C PRO A 488 -12.06 -7.80 27.09
N LYS A 489 -11.90 -8.83 26.24
CA LYS A 489 -12.95 -9.74 25.75
C LYS A 489 -14.02 -9.15 24.83
N VAL A 490 -14.26 -7.84 24.89
CA VAL A 490 -15.34 -7.19 24.11
C VAL A 490 -14.82 -6.43 22.89
N MET A 491 -13.54 -6.05 22.85
CA MET A 491 -12.98 -5.24 21.76
C MET A 491 -11.90 -5.99 20.98
N ARG A 492 -12.06 -5.99 19.65
CA ARG A 492 -11.11 -6.53 18.68
C ARG A 492 -10.56 -5.41 17.80
N LEU A 493 -9.26 -5.45 17.51
CA LEU A 493 -8.52 -4.40 16.84
C LEU A 493 -8.11 -4.83 15.42
N PHE A 494 -8.47 -4.02 14.43
CA PHE A 494 -8.12 -4.22 13.02
C PHE A 494 -7.21 -3.08 12.58
N ARG A 495 -5.99 -3.39 12.14
CA ARG A 495 -4.94 -2.40 11.96
C ARG A 495 -4.51 -2.29 10.51
N GLN A 496 -4.23 -1.07 10.09
CA GLN A 496 -3.48 -0.82 8.87
C GLN A 496 -2.07 -1.42 8.97
N GLU A 497 -1.67 -2.17 7.95
CA GLU A 497 -0.29 -2.70 7.83
C GLU A 497 0.67 -1.69 7.21
N ARG A 498 0.13 -0.79 6.38
CA ARG A 498 0.87 0.30 5.75
C ARG A 498 0.03 1.56 5.81
N LEU A 499 0.69 2.71 5.98
CA LEU A 499 -0.01 3.98 6.09
C LEU A 499 -0.89 4.24 4.86
N GLY A 500 -2.15 4.58 5.10
CA GLY A 500 -3.13 4.91 4.07
C GLY A 500 -3.79 3.71 3.40
N GLN A 501 -3.30 2.48 3.61
CA GLN A 501 -3.87 1.27 3.04
C GLN A 501 -5.04 0.73 3.88
N TRP A 502 -6.20 1.39 3.77
CA TRP A 502 -7.42 0.98 4.45
C TRP A 502 -8.15 -0.21 3.81
N GLU A 503 -7.90 -0.50 2.53
CA GLU A 503 -8.57 -1.59 1.79
C GLU A 503 -8.36 -2.99 2.42
N PRO A 504 -7.15 -3.42 2.79
CA PRO A 504 -6.96 -4.71 3.48
C PRO A 504 -7.72 -4.79 4.81
N VAL A 505 -7.78 -3.67 5.55
CA VAL A 505 -8.47 -3.60 6.83
C VAL A 505 -9.97 -3.84 6.65
N ILE A 506 -10.61 -3.12 5.73
CA ILE A 506 -12.06 -3.23 5.53
C ILE A 506 -12.47 -4.58 4.93
N ASN A 507 -11.64 -5.14 4.04
CA ASN A 507 -11.88 -6.48 3.49
C ASN A 507 -11.81 -7.55 4.58
N ARG A 508 -10.81 -7.47 5.48
CA ARG A 508 -10.71 -8.37 6.62
C ARG A 508 -11.93 -8.25 7.55
N VAL A 509 -12.36 -7.02 7.84
CA VAL A 509 -13.56 -6.77 8.68
C VAL A 509 -14.82 -7.33 8.02
N ALA A 510 -14.96 -7.18 6.69
CA ALA A 510 -16.08 -7.73 5.95
C ALA A 510 -16.11 -9.27 6.00
N ALA A 511 -14.95 -9.93 5.88
CA ALA A 511 -14.85 -11.38 5.99
C ALA A 511 -15.26 -11.88 7.39
N GLU A 512 -14.79 -11.22 8.44
CA GLU A 512 -15.17 -11.53 9.82
C GLU A 512 -16.67 -11.29 10.05
N LEU A 513 -17.23 -10.23 9.46
CA LEU A 513 -18.66 -9.95 9.54
C LEU A 513 -19.50 -11.02 8.85
N HIS A 514 -19.04 -11.50 7.70
CA HIS A 514 -19.69 -12.58 6.98
C HIS A 514 -19.78 -13.85 7.83
N LEU A 515 -18.70 -14.22 8.52
CA LEU A 515 -18.69 -15.35 9.45
C LEU A 515 -19.67 -15.14 10.61
N LEU A 516 -19.72 -13.92 11.17
CA LEU A 516 -20.66 -13.58 12.24
C LEU A 516 -22.12 -13.67 11.77
N ALA A 517 -22.42 -13.19 10.55
CA ALA A 517 -23.76 -13.17 9.98
C ALA A 517 -24.25 -14.54 9.48
N ALA A 518 -23.35 -15.45 9.14
CA ALA A 518 -23.67 -16.80 8.68
C ALA A 518 -24.06 -17.76 9.82
N GLY A 519 -23.63 -17.49 11.06
CA GLY A 519 -23.89 -18.35 12.24
C GLY A 519 -23.11 -19.68 12.25
N GLU A 520 -23.13 -20.39 13.38
CA GLU A 520 -22.32 -21.62 13.59
C GLU A 520 -22.64 -22.76 12.61
N ASN A 521 -23.87 -22.83 12.09
CA ASN A 521 -24.30 -23.92 11.20
C ASN A 521 -23.86 -23.76 9.73
N ALA A 522 -23.63 -22.53 9.25
CA ALA A 522 -23.09 -22.31 7.90
C ALA A 522 -21.55 -22.37 7.89
N ALA A 523 -20.91 -21.91 8.98
CA ALA A 523 -19.48 -22.08 9.17
C ALA A 523 -19.06 -23.56 9.22
N ALA A 524 -19.93 -24.46 9.70
CA ALA A 524 -19.65 -25.90 9.78
C ALA A 524 -19.58 -26.63 8.42
N ASP A 525 -20.30 -26.15 7.39
CA ASP A 525 -20.36 -26.83 6.08
C ASP A 525 -19.28 -26.35 5.11
N VAL A 526 -18.85 -25.08 5.24
CA VAL A 526 -17.73 -24.50 4.48
C VAL A 526 -16.37 -24.79 5.15
N SER A 527 -16.36 -25.23 6.43
CA SER A 527 -15.14 -25.57 7.18
C SER A 527 -14.73 -27.05 7.11
N ARG A 528 -15.30 -27.86 6.20
CA ARG A 528 -14.87 -29.26 6.00
C ARG A 528 -14.33 -29.51 4.59
N CYS A 529 -13.14 -30.12 4.49
CA CYS A 529 -12.49 -30.58 3.26
C CYS A 529 -13.40 -31.56 2.55
N LYS A 530 -13.89 -31.23 1.36
CA LYS A 530 -14.73 -32.16 0.58
C LYS A 530 -13.96 -33.40 0.08
N CYS A 531 -12.63 -33.34 0.08
CA CYS A 531 -11.78 -34.49 -0.26
C CYS A 531 -11.63 -35.52 0.90
N CYS A 532 -11.49 -35.08 2.16
CA CYS A 532 -11.21 -35.97 3.29
C CYS A 532 -12.13 -35.81 4.52
N GLY A 533 -13.03 -34.84 4.51
CA GLY A 533 -13.92 -34.47 5.63
C GLY A 533 -13.27 -33.65 6.76
N GLY A 534 -11.96 -33.43 6.73
CA GLY A 534 -11.19 -32.71 7.77
C GLY A 534 -11.41 -31.19 7.80
N LYS A 535 -10.97 -30.51 8.87
CA LYS A 535 -11.22 -29.07 9.06
C LYS A 535 -10.54 -28.21 7.99
N ALA A 536 -11.16 -27.11 7.58
CA ALA A 536 -10.66 -26.16 6.59
C ALA A 536 -10.65 -24.72 7.12
N ARG A 537 -9.59 -24.00 6.79
CA ARG A 537 -9.29 -22.62 7.16
C ARG A 537 -9.42 -21.72 5.95
N TRP A 538 -10.11 -20.59 6.08
CA TRP A 538 -10.13 -19.55 5.04
C TRP A 538 -8.73 -18.93 4.84
N ILE A 539 -8.37 -18.68 3.58
CA ILE A 539 -7.04 -18.20 3.20
C ILE A 539 -7.05 -16.93 2.33
N GLY A 540 -8.21 -16.43 1.92
CA GLY A 540 -8.34 -15.20 1.13
C GLY A 540 -9.54 -15.22 0.19
N SER A 541 -9.86 -14.08 -0.40
CA SER A 541 -10.90 -13.94 -1.42
C SER A 541 -10.29 -13.39 -2.71
N ALA A 542 -10.67 -13.92 -3.87
CA ALA A 542 -10.27 -13.37 -5.16
C ALA A 542 -11.49 -12.76 -5.87
N ASP A 543 -11.36 -11.50 -6.27
CA ASP A 543 -12.36 -10.79 -7.05
C ASP A 543 -12.07 -10.97 -8.56
N PHE A 544 -12.98 -11.67 -9.25
CA PHE A 544 -12.89 -11.90 -10.69
C PHE A 544 -13.56 -10.80 -11.53
N SER A 545 -13.96 -9.67 -10.92
CA SER A 545 -14.66 -8.56 -11.55
C SER A 545 -13.94 -7.88 -12.73
N LYS A 546 -12.65 -8.21 -12.98
CA LYS A 546 -11.82 -7.54 -14.00
C LYS A 546 -11.54 -8.36 -15.27
N THR A 547 -12.00 -9.60 -15.39
CA THR A 547 -11.46 -10.52 -16.42
C THR A 547 -12.43 -11.05 -17.47
N CYS A 548 -13.73 -10.71 -17.45
CA CYS A 548 -14.69 -11.28 -18.40
C CYS A 548 -15.44 -10.20 -19.18
N LEU A 549 -15.18 -10.14 -20.49
CA LEU A 549 -15.89 -9.31 -21.47
C LEU A 549 -16.74 -10.21 -22.36
N ASP A 550 -17.93 -9.77 -22.74
CA ASP A 550 -18.69 -10.45 -23.80
C ASP A 550 -18.04 -10.22 -25.19
N LYS A 551 -18.53 -10.92 -26.22
CA LYS A 551 -18.11 -10.74 -27.62
C LYS A 551 -18.18 -9.29 -28.15
N ASN A 552 -18.87 -8.39 -27.45
CA ASN A 552 -19.02 -6.98 -27.78
C ASN A 552 -18.18 -6.05 -26.87
N ARG A 553 -17.26 -6.60 -26.07
CA ARG A 553 -16.45 -5.87 -25.08
C ARG A 553 -17.26 -5.16 -24.00
N LYS A 554 -18.47 -5.64 -23.69
CA LYS A 554 -19.23 -5.20 -22.51
C LYS A 554 -18.83 -6.03 -21.29
N VAL A 555 -18.62 -5.32 -20.19
CA VAL A 555 -18.40 -5.91 -18.87
C VAL A 555 -19.72 -6.52 -18.38
N PHE A 556 -19.69 -7.81 -18.02
CA PHE A 556 -20.85 -8.44 -17.38
C PHE A 556 -20.94 -7.96 -15.92
N HIS A 557 -21.99 -7.20 -15.59
CA HIS A 557 -22.19 -6.63 -14.26
C HIS A 557 -22.58 -7.66 -13.19
N ASP A 558 -23.00 -8.87 -13.57
CA ASP A 558 -23.44 -9.93 -12.64
C ASP A 558 -22.34 -10.97 -12.31
N ALA A 559 -21.14 -10.86 -12.89
CA ALA A 559 -19.98 -11.71 -12.55
C ALA A 559 -19.13 -11.13 -11.40
N GLY A 560 -19.67 -10.18 -10.62
CA GLY A 560 -19.05 -9.55 -9.45
C GLY A 560 -19.00 -10.45 -8.22
N VAL A 561 -18.60 -11.72 -8.39
CA VAL A 561 -18.55 -12.70 -7.32
C VAL A 561 -17.10 -12.84 -6.85
N SER A 562 -16.80 -12.20 -5.71
CA SER A 562 -15.57 -12.48 -4.95
C SER A 562 -15.65 -13.90 -4.41
N ALA A 563 -14.78 -14.80 -4.84
CA ALA A 563 -14.76 -16.17 -4.38
C ALA A 563 -13.86 -16.33 -3.16
N ASP A 564 -14.38 -16.89 -2.07
CA ASP A 564 -13.60 -17.17 -0.86
C ASP A 564 -12.91 -18.53 -0.98
N TYR A 565 -11.61 -18.57 -0.65
CA TYR A 565 -10.79 -19.76 -0.71
C TYR A 565 -10.53 -20.33 0.69
N PHE A 566 -10.57 -21.66 0.77
CA PHE A 566 -10.38 -22.42 2.00
C PHE A 566 -9.31 -23.48 1.79
N ARG A 567 -8.42 -23.66 2.78
CA ARG A 567 -7.40 -24.70 2.86
C ARG A 567 -7.70 -25.68 3.96
N CYS A 568 -7.79 -26.95 3.61
CA CYS A 568 -7.88 -27.99 4.61
C CYS A 568 -6.58 -28.12 5.41
N GLU A 569 -6.72 -28.17 6.72
CA GLU A 569 -5.63 -28.40 7.66
C GLU A 569 -5.15 -29.86 7.64
N THR A 570 -6.00 -30.81 7.22
CA THR A 570 -5.70 -32.24 7.15
C THR A 570 -5.12 -32.66 5.80
N CYS A 571 -5.84 -32.40 4.71
CA CYS A 571 -5.53 -32.88 3.36
C CYS A 571 -4.74 -31.83 2.55
N GLY A 572 -4.68 -30.58 3.00
CA GLY A 572 -4.11 -29.46 2.22
C GLY A 572 -4.97 -29.04 1.02
N PHE A 573 -6.13 -29.68 0.81
CA PHE A 573 -7.04 -29.40 -0.30
C PHE A 573 -7.58 -27.99 -0.23
N LEU A 574 -7.69 -27.37 -1.40
CA LEU A 574 -8.06 -25.99 -1.55
C LEU A 574 -9.33 -25.89 -2.38
N PHE A 575 -10.32 -25.16 -1.87
CA PHE A 575 -11.65 -25.11 -2.47
C PHE A 575 -12.32 -23.77 -2.22
N THR A 576 -13.37 -23.48 -2.98
CA THR A 576 -14.13 -22.23 -2.91
C THR A 576 -15.56 -22.45 -2.44
N ASN A 577 -16.22 -21.41 -1.95
CA ASN A 577 -17.63 -21.45 -1.54
C ASN A 577 -18.66 -21.36 -2.69
N PHE A 578 -18.27 -21.12 -3.95
CA PHE A 578 -19.22 -20.75 -5.02
C PHE A 578 -19.67 -21.85 -5.99
N ILE A 579 -19.01 -23.01 -6.06
CA ILE A 579 -19.25 -23.99 -7.15
C ILE A 579 -20.18 -25.14 -6.69
N ASP A 580 -20.49 -25.24 -5.40
CA ASP A 580 -21.15 -26.42 -4.84
C ASP A 580 -22.67 -26.53 -5.15
N ASP A 581 -23.35 -25.44 -5.54
CA ASP A 581 -24.83 -25.41 -5.72
C ASP A 581 -25.29 -25.29 -7.18
N TRP A 582 -24.40 -25.50 -8.16
CA TRP A 582 -24.77 -25.36 -9.57
C TRP A 582 -25.38 -26.66 -10.09
N SER A 583 -26.63 -26.60 -10.57
CA SER A 583 -27.24 -27.72 -11.29
C SER A 583 -26.47 -27.98 -12.60
N PHE A 584 -26.45 -29.23 -13.07
CA PHE A 584 -25.81 -29.61 -14.34
C PHE A 584 -26.23 -28.72 -15.52
N GLU A 585 -27.53 -28.37 -15.58
CA GLU A 585 -28.08 -27.45 -16.58
C GLU A 585 -27.54 -26.01 -16.45
N ARG A 586 -27.29 -25.55 -15.23
CA ARG A 586 -26.69 -24.23 -14.97
C ARG A 586 -25.20 -24.21 -15.31
N VAL A 587 -24.47 -25.28 -14.99
CA VAL A 587 -23.06 -25.48 -15.40
C VAL A 587 -22.95 -25.44 -16.92
N LYS A 588 -23.79 -26.19 -17.63
CA LYS A 588 -23.83 -26.20 -19.10
C LYS A 588 -24.14 -24.83 -19.71
N LYS A 589 -25.10 -24.10 -19.13
CA LYS A 589 -25.53 -22.78 -19.60
C LYS A 589 -24.53 -21.66 -19.30
N GLU A 590 -23.79 -21.71 -18.20
CA GLU A 590 -22.94 -20.60 -17.76
C GLU A 590 -21.45 -20.83 -18.05
N ILE A 591 -20.96 -22.09 -18.01
CA ILE A 591 -19.53 -22.41 -18.24
C ILE A 591 -19.20 -22.55 -19.73
N TYR A 592 -20.10 -23.10 -20.54
CA TYR A 592 -19.81 -23.45 -21.95
C TYR A 592 -20.67 -22.69 -22.99
N ASN A 593 -21.32 -21.59 -22.59
CA ASN A 593 -22.06 -20.76 -23.55
C ASN A 593 -21.13 -20.13 -24.60
N GLU A 594 -21.38 -20.44 -25.88
CA GLU A 594 -20.65 -19.91 -27.04
C GLU A 594 -20.65 -18.38 -27.14
N GLN A 595 -21.42 -17.67 -26.31
CA GLN A 595 -21.45 -16.21 -26.28
C GLN A 595 -20.24 -15.56 -25.57
N TYR A 596 -19.35 -16.32 -24.90
CA TYR A 596 -18.15 -15.83 -24.20
C TYR A 596 -16.83 -15.94 -25.00
N LEU A 597 -16.88 -15.71 -26.32
CA LEU A 597 -15.69 -15.78 -27.18
C LEU A 597 -14.90 -14.46 -27.19
N LEU A 598 -13.95 -14.35 -26.26
CA LEU A 598 -12.65 -13.71 -26.48
C LEU A 598 -11.52 -14.71 -26.18
N ALA A 599 -11.70 -15.98 -26.54
CA ALA A 599 -10.54 -16.81 -26.83
C ALA A 599 -9.92 -16.25 -28.13
N ASP A 600 -8.67 -15.81 -28.06
CA ASP A 600 -7.87 -15.52 -29.25
C ASP A 600 -8.09 -16.67 -30.26
N PRO A 601 -8.61 -16.41 -31.47
CA PRO A 601 -8.87 -17.44 -32.47
C PRO A 601 -7.65 -18.31 -32.75
N ASP A 602 -6.44 -17.75 -32.61
CA ASP A 602 -5.18 -18.48 -32.73
C ASP A 602 -5.01 -19.55 -31.64
N VAL A 603 -5.52 -19.36 -30.43
CA VAL A 603 -5.43 -20.33 -29.32
C VAL A 603 -6.40 -21.50 -29.50
N ALA A 604 -7.59 -21.23 -30.04
CA ALA A 604 -8.61 -22.27 -30.27
C ALA A 604 -8.16 -23.31 -31.32
N GLU A 605 -7.38 -22.91 -32.34
CA GLU A 605 -6.85 -23.84 -33.34
C GLU A 605 -5.47 -24.41 -33.01
N ARG A 606 -4.55 -23.61 -32.42
CA ARG A 606 -3.18 -24.06 -32.15
C ARG A 606 -3.10 -25.07 -31.00
N ARG A 607 -3.97 -24.99 -30.00
CA ARG A 607 -3.91 -25.86 -28.80
C ARG A 607 -4.28 -27.32 -29.09
N PRO A 608 -5.39 -27.65 -29.80
CA PRO A 608 -5.66 -29.02 -30.23
C PRO A 608 -4.55 -29.60 -31.11
N ALA A 609 -3.95 -28.78 -31.99
CA ALA A 609 -2.83 -29.21 -32.83
C ALA A 609 -1.58 -29.56 -32.00
N ALA A 610 -1.19 -28.69 -31.06
CA ALA A 610 -0.05 -28.92 -30.18
C ALA A 610 -0.23 -30.17 -29.29
N ASN A 611 -1.44 -30.38 -28.74
CA ASN A 611 -1.75 -31.56 -27.94
C ASN A 611 -1.72 -32.85 -28.79
N ALA A 612 -2.29 -32.81 -30.01
CA ALA A 612 -2.26 -33.94 -30.93
C ALA A 612 -0.82 -34.33 -31.32
N GLU A 613 0.03 -33.34 -31.61
CA GLU A 613 1.44 -33.55 -31.94
C GLU A 613 2.22 -34.10 -30.74
N LEU A 614 1.92 -33.65 -29.52
CA LEU A 614 2.48 -34.22 -28.30
C LEU A 614 2.12 -35.70 -28.15
N ILE A 615 0.84 -36.05 -28.29
CA ILE A 615 0.37 -37.43 -28.20
C ILE A 615 1.03 -38.28 -29.30
N HIS A 616 1.12 -37.76 -30.52
CA HIS A 616 1.82 -38.44 -31.61
C HIS A 616 3.30 -38.69 -31.30
N ARG A 617 4.01 -37.73 -30.69
CA ARG A 617 5.40 -37.93 -30.26
C ARG A 617 5.54 -38.99 -29.17
N LEU A 618 4.63 -39.00 -28.19
CA LEU A 618 4.69 -39.93 -27.05
C LEU A 618 4.24 -41.35 -27.42
N PHE A 619 3.26 -41.48 -28.31
CA PHE A 619 2.56 -42.73 -28.58
C PHE A 619 2.53 -43.14 -30.05
N GLY A 620 3.21 -42.43 -30.94
CA GLY A 620 3.16 -42.64 -32.39
C GLY A 620 3.58 -44.05 -32.82
N ALA A 621 4.51 -44.69 -32.09
CA ALA A 621 4.92 -46.07 -32.33
C ALA A 621 3.80 -47.11 -32.05
N TYR A 622 2.78 -46.73 -31.29
CA TYR A 622 1.70 -47.60 -30.81
C TYR A 622 0.32 -47.19 -31.34
N LYS A 623 0.25 -46.22 -32.26
CA LYS A 623 -1.00 -45.60 -32.72
C LYS A 623 -2.03 -46.57 -33.30
N GLU A 624 -1.58 -47.69 -33.88
CA GLU A 624 -2.45 -48.74 -34.46
C GLU A 624 -3.09 -49.62 -33.38
N THR A 625 -2.49 -49.70 -32.18
CA THR A 625 -2.96 -50.53 -31.07
C THR A 625 -3.71 -49.73 -30.00
N LEU A 626 -3.67 -48.41 -30.06
CA LEU A 626 -4.24 -47.54 -29.03
C LEU A 626 -5.70 -47.19 -29.32
N LYS A 627 -6.57 -47.57 -28.39
CA LYS A 627 -7.93 -47.05 -28.32
C LYS A 627 -7.97 -45.82 -27.42
N ILE A 628 -8.33 -44.67 -27.98
CA ILE A 628 -8.21 -43.36 -27.34
C ILE A 628 -9.59 -42.76 -27.09
N LEU A 629 -9.84 -42.27 -25.88
CA LEU A 629 -10.98 -41.43 -25.53
C LEU A 629 -10.50 -40.00 -25.31
N ASP A 630 -10.98 -39.07 -26.11
CA ASP A 630 -10.83 -37.64 -25.91
C ASP A 630 -12.00 -37.14 -25.04
N TYR A 631 -11.76 -37.09 -23.73
CA TYR A 631 -12.67 -36.70 -22.66
C TYR A 631 -12.65 -35.18 -22.48
N GLY A 632 -13.36 -34.48 -23.35
CA GLY A 632 -13.46 -33.04 -23.33
C GLY A 632 -12.52 -32.33 -24.27
N GLY A 633 -13.13 -31.72 -25.28
CA GLY A 633 -12.48 -30.88 -26.27
C GLY A 633 -13.55 -30.44 -27.25
N GLY A 634 -13.75 -29.12 -27.39
CA GLY A 634 -14.85 -28.56 -28.17
C GLY A 634 -15.03 -29.23 -29.54
N ASP A 635 -16.28 -29.54 -29.90
CA ASP A 635 -16.73 -30.20 -31.14
C ASP A 635 -15.81 -31.31 -31.71
N GLY A 636 -15.07 -32.03 -30.85
CA GLY A 636 -14.15 -33.11 -31.24
C GLY A 636 -12.95 -32.69 -32.09
N ASN A 637 -12.45 -31.46 -31.91
CA ASN A 637 -11.31 -30.93 -32.66
C ASN A 637 -9.99 -31.69 -32.41
N LEU A 638 -9.65 -32.01 -31.16
CA LEU A 638 -8.43 -32.76 -30.83
C LEU A 638 -8.53 -34.19 -31.36
N ALA A 639 -9.65 -34.87 -31.14
CA ALA A 639 -9.94 -36.16 -31.75
C ALA A 639 -9.79 -36.17 -33.29
N ARG A 640 -10.29 -35.13 -33.98
CA ARG A 640 -10.11 -34.97 -35.44
C ARG A 640 -8.65 -34.83 -35.83
N ARG A 641 -7.87 -34.04 -35.08
CA ARG A 641 -6.42 -33.88 -35.33
C ARG A 641 -5.67 -35.18 -35.09
N LEU A 642 -5.96 -35.93 -34.03
CA LEU A 642 -5.34 -37.23 -33.77
C LEU A 642 -5.63 -38.25 -34.89
N ARG A 643 -6.87 -38.30 -35.39
CA ARG A 643 -7.22 -39.13 -36.55
C ARG A 643 -6.42 -38.72 -37.81
N SER A 644 -6.22 -37.43 -38.04
CA SER A 644 -5.39 -36.95 -39.17
C SER A 644 -3.91 -37.34 -39.06
N LEU A 645 -3.41 -37.58 -37.84
CA LEU A 645 -2.05 -38.09 -37.58
C LEU A 645 -1.97 -39.64 -37.60
N GLY A 646 -3.08 -40.31 -37.94
CA GLY A 646 -3.14 -41.76 -38.16
C GLY A 646 -3.57 -42.60 -36.95
N PHE A 647 -4.18 -42.01 -35.91
CA PHE A 647 -4.81 -42.80 -34.84
C PHE A 647 -6.23 -43.18 -35.26
N ALA A 648 -6.45 -44.42 -35.72
CA ALA A 648 -7.73 -44.84 -36.27
C ALA A 648 -8.86 -45.02 -35.22
N HIS A 649 -8.51 -45.30 -33.97
CA HIS A 649 -9.45 -45.68 -32.90
C HIS A 649 -9.65 -44.59 -31.84
N VAL A 650 -9.89 -43.35 -32.27
CA VAL A 650 -10.15 -42.19 -31.38
C VAL A 650 -11.65 -41.90 -31.30
N VAL A 651 -12.19 -41.93 -30.08
CA VAL A 651 -13.56 -41.53 -29.73
C VAL A 651 -13.52 -40.18 -29.03
N SER A 652 -14.41 -39.26 -29.39
CA SER A 652 -14.58 -37.98 -28.70
C SER A 652 -15.78 -38.08 -27.78
N PHE A 653 -15.66 -37.58 -26.56
CA PHE A 653 -16.77 -37.49 -25.62
C PHE A 653 -16.71 -36.17 -24.87
N ASP A 654 -17.77 -35.37 -25.00
CA ASP A 654 -17.98 -34.16 -24.21
C ASP A 654 -19.09 -34.42 -23.18
N PRO A 655 -18.77 -34.45 -21.87
CA PRO A 655 -19.75 -34.77 -20.84
C PRO A 655 -20.85 -33.70 -20.69
N PHE A 656 -20.69 -32.51 -21.29
CA PHE A 656 -21.67 -31.42 -21.19
C PHE A 656 -22.59 -31.32 -22.41
N TYR A 657 -22.14 -31.77 -23.58
CA TYR A 657 -22.86 -31.58 -24.84
C TYR A 657 -23.33 -32.86 -25.52
N ASP A 658 -22.55 -33.94 -25.43
CA ASP A 658 -22.81 -35.13 -26.23
C ASP A 658 -23.80 -36.07 -25.54
N SER A 659 -24.83 -36.46 -26.29
CA SER A 659 -25.79 -37.49 -25.85
C SER A 659 -25.36 -38.91 -26.24
N ALA A 660 -24.35 -39.02 -27.10
CA ALA A 660 -23.76 -40.28 -27.54
C ALA A 660 -22.64 -40.71 -26.57
N ASN A 661 -23.02 -41.31 -25.44
CA ASN A 661 -22.05 -41.90 -24.51
C ASN A 661 -21.21 -42.98 -25.20
N PRO A 662 -19.93 -43.17 -24.79
CA PRO A 662 -19.23 -44.43 -25.01
C PRO A 662 -20.14 -45.59 -24.58
N LYS A 663 -20.06 -46.74 -25.27
CA LYS A 663 -20.97 -47.85 -24.95
C LYS A 663 -20.80 -48.22 -23.47
N PRO A 664 -21.87 -48.53 -22.71
CA PRO A 664 -21.75 -48.89 -21.31
C PRO A 664 -20.72 -50.03 -21.10
N GLY A 665 -19.71 -49.78 -20.27
CA GLY A 665 -18.62 -50.72 -19.99
C GLY A 665 -17.46 -50.69 -21.00
N GLU A 666 -17.49 -49.80 -21.99
CA GLU A 666 -16.41 -49.62 -22.96
C GLU A 666 -15.15 -49.07 -22.29
N LYS A 667 -14.03 -49.77 -22.49
CA LYS A 667 -12.72 -49.42 -21.93
C LYS A 667 -11.78 -48.86 -22.99
N PHE A 668 -10.89 -47.97 -22.56
CA PHE A 668 -9.91 -47.28 -23.39
C PHE A 668 -8.50 -47.44 -22.83
N ASN A 669 -7.54 -47.58 -23.74
CA ASN A 669 -6.12 -47.67 -23.39
C ASN A 669 -5.54 -46.30 -23.02
N LEU A 670 -6.10 -45.23 -23.59
CA LEU A 670 -5.69 -43.87 -23.32
C LEU A 670 -6.93 -42.97 -23.18
N VAL A 671 -7.12 -42.35 -22.01
CA VAL A 671 -8.14 -41.33 -21.79
C VAL A 671 -7.43 -39.99 -21.66
N LEU A 672 -7.88 -39.00 -22.42
CA LEU A 672 -7.33 -37.65 -22.48
C LEU A 672 -8.37 -36.70 -21.90
N ALA A 673 -8.09 -35.96 -20.83
CA ALA A 673 -9.01 -34.92 -20.34
C ALA A 673 -8.34 -33.56 -20.27
N PHE A 674 -8.04 -33.02 -21.44
CA PHE A 674 -7.56 -31.64 -21.56
C PHE A 674 -8.77 -30.72 -21.39
N GLU A 675 -8.65 -29.64 -20.62
CA GLU A 675 -9.72 -28.63 -20.43
C GLU A 675 -10.90 -29.03 -19.50
N VAL A 676 -11.36 -30.28 -19.44
CA VAL A 676 -12.50 -30.64 -18.58
C VAL A 676 -12.13 -30.75 -17.09
N ALA A 677 -10.95 -31.30 -16.77
CA ALA A 677 -10.46 -31.34 -15.39
C ALA A 677 -10.36 -29.93 -14.78
N GLU A 678 -10.05 -28.93 -15.63
CA GLU A 678 -9.90 -27.52 -15.28
C GLU A 678 -11.23 -26.84 -14.88
N HIS A 679 -12.37 -27.40 -15.30
CA HIS A 679 -13.70 -26.81 -15.17
C HIS A 679 -14.69 -27.68 -14.37
N THR A 680 -14.24 -28.82 -13.82
CA THR A 680 -15.13 -29.74 -13.12
C THR A 680 -15.34 -29.31 -11.65
N PRO A 681 -16.60 -29.06 -11.20
CA PRO A 681 -16.92 -28.70 -9.82
C PRO A 681 -16.62 -29.80 -8.80
N GLN A 682 -16.76 -31.06 -9.22
CA GLN A 682 -16.73 -32.24 -8.36
C GLN A 682 -15.58 -33.16 -8.78
N PRO A 683 -14.34 -32.84 -8.38
CA PRO A 683 -13.16 -33.58 -8.82
C PRO A 683 -13.22 -35.06 -8.45
N ASP A 684 -13.83 -35.41 -7.31
CA ASP A 684 -13.98 -36.81 -6.90
C ASP A 684 -14.82 -37.62 -7.91
N LEU A 685 -15.99 -37.09 -8.28
CA LEU A 685 -16.87 -37.73 -9.26
C LEU A 685 -16.25 -37.77 -10.65
N PHE A 686 -15.54 -36.71 -11.05
CA PHE A 686 -14.75 -36.69 -12.29
C PHE A 686 -13.70 -37.80 -12.33
N PHE A 687 -12.87 -37.92 -11.29
CA PHE A 687 -11.85 -38.97 -11.24
C PHE A 687 -12.48 -40.37 -11.21
N GLN A 688 -13.60 -40.55 -10.49
CA GLN A 688 -14.35 -41.81 -10.48
C GLN A 688 -14.83 -42.19 -11.89
N GLU A 689 -15.34 -41.22 -12.64
CA GLU A 689 -15.85 -41.42 -13.99
C GLU A 689 -14.72 -41.71 -15.00
N ILE A 690 -13.63 -40.94 -14.97
CA ILE A 690 -12.43 -41.21 -15.78
C ILE A 690 -11.90 -42.62 -15.53
N VAL A 691 -11.80 -43.03 -14.26
CA VAL A 691 -11.36 -44.38 -13.88
C VAL A 691 -12.32 -45.45 -14.43
N SER A 692 -13.60 -45.13 -14.57
CA SER A 692 -14.58 -46.04 -15.16
C SER A 692 -14.34 -46.28 -16.66
N PHE A 693 -13.71 -45.35 -17.39
CA PHE A 693 -13.36 -45.51 -18.81
C PHE A 693 -11.98 -46.14 -19.05
N LEU A 694 -11.07 -46.05 -18.07
CA LEU A 694 -9.74 -46.64 -18.19
C LEU A 694 -9.79 -48.17 -18.14
N ASP A 695 -9.06 -48.78 -19.07
CA ASP A 695 -8.75 -50.21 -19.04
C ASP A 695 -7.79 -50.56 -17.87
N ALA A 696 -7.58 -51.85 -17.58
CA ALA A 696 -6.71 -52.31 -16.49
C ALA A 696 -5.26 -51.82 -16.63
N GLU A 697 -4.79 -51.64 -17.87
CA GLU A 697 -3.50 -51.04 -18.24
C GLU A 697 -3.70 -49.68 -18.95
N GLY A 698 -4.82 -49.01 -18.69
CA GLY A 698 -5.15 -47.72 -19.28
C GLY A 698 -4.35 -46.56 -18.67
N ILE A 699 -4.06 -45.57 -19.50
CA ILE A 699 -3.38 -44.32 -19.12
C ILE A 699 -4.37 -43.16 -19.19
N PHE A 700 -4.39 -42.34 -18.15
CA PHE A 700 -5.09 -41.07 -18.12
C PHE A 700 -4.10 -39.91 -18.25
N LEU A 701 -4.24 -39.09 -19.31
CA LEU A 701 -3.44 -37.87 -19.52
C LEU A 701 -4.31 -36.63 -19.39
N PHE A 702 -3.76 -35.62 -18.72
CA PHE A 702 -4.41 -34.32 -18.57
C PHE A 702 -3.38 -33.20 -18.44
N SER A 703 -3.80 -31.98 -18.74
CA SER A 703 -2.96 -30.77 -18.64
C SER A 703 -3.62 -29.76 -17.70
N THR A 704 -2.78 -28.92 -17.09
CA THR A 704 -3.16 -27.75 -16.29
C THR A 704 -2.52 -26.52 -16.93
N LEU A 705 -3.30 -25.54 -17.41
CA LEU A 705 -2.77 -24.28 -17.95
C LEU A 705 -1.94 -23.52 -16.91
N LEU A 706 -0.72 -23.15 -17.28
CA LEU A 706 0.16 -22.28 -16.50
C LEU A 706 0.01 -20.83 -16.97
N GLN A 707 -0.54 -19.96 -16.12
CA GLN A 707 -0.24 -18.52 -16.13
C GLN A 707 -0.05 -18.01 -14.70
N PRO A 708 1.20 -17.76 -14.25
CA PRO A 708 1.53 -17.53 -12.83
C PRO A 708 1.23 -16.12 -12.30
N GLU A 709 0.74 -15.21 -13.14
CA GLU A 709 1.04 -13.78 -12.95
C GLU A 709 0.16 -13.07 -11.90
N ASN A 710 -0.91 -13.70 -11.38
CA ASN A 710 -1.85 -13.02 -10.48
C ASN A 710 -2.09 -13.69 -9.10
N ILE A 711 -1.44 -14.81 -8.75
CA ILE A 711 -1.74 -15.56 -7.50
C ILE A 711 -0.54 -15.70 -6.54
N ALA A 712 0.66 -15.35 -6.99
CA ALA A 712 1.88 -15.44 -6.17
C ALA A 712 1.83 -14.58 -4.89
N GLU A 713 1.02 -13.51 -4.85
CA GLU A 713 0.93 -12.58 -3.71
C GLU A 713 0.30 -13.18 -2.43
N ILE A 714 -0.34 -14.35 -2.51
CA ILE A 714 -1.09 -14.93 -1.39
C ILE A 714 -0.26 -16.00 -0.63
N GLY A 715 1.01 -16.23 -0.99
CA GLY A 715 1.92 -17.12 -0.24
C GLY A 715 1.64 -18.62 -0.43
N LEU A 716 1.21 -18.98 -1.64
CA LEU A 716 0.57 -20.23 -1.97
C LEU A 716 1.35 -20.92 -3.12
N ASN A 717 2.16 -21.96 -2.80
CA ASN A 717 2.84 -22.85 -3.78
C ASN A 717 1.89 -23.78 -4.55
N TRP A 718 1.21 -23.25 -5.58
CA TRP A 718 0.12 -23.92 -6.30
C TRP A 718 0.44 -23.98 -7.79
N TRP A 719 -0.24 -24.85 -8.54
CA TRP A 719 0.17 -25.22 -9.90
C TRP A 719 -0.81 -24.78 -11.00
N TYR A 720 -1.98 -24.24 -10.65
CA TYR A 720 -2.99 -23.88 -11.64
C TYR A 720 -3.80 -22.68 -11.18
N ALA A 721 -4.02 -21.73 -12.09
CA ALA A 721 -5.05 -20.71 -12.03
C ALA A 721 -5.28 -20.19 -13.45
N ALA A 722 -6.41 -20.54 -14.08
CA ALA A 722 -6.76 -19.96 -15.37
C ALA A 722 -8.12 -19.25 -15.26
N PRO A 723 -8.19 -17.93 -15.42
CA PRO A 723 -9.44 -17.23 -15.57
C PRO A 723 -9.91 -17.41 -17.02
N ARG A 724 -10.51 -18.55 -17.34
CA ARG A 724 -11.41 -18.66 -18.49
C ARG A 724 -12.82 -18.71 -17.94
N ASN A 725 -13.66 -17.77 -18.38
CA ASN A 725 -15.08 -17.67 -18.04
C ASN A 725 -15.39 -17.32 -16.57
N GLY A 726 -14.47 -16.68 -15.83
CA GLY A 726 -14.73 -16.17 -14.48
C GLY A 726 -14.76 -17.22 -13.36
N HIS A 727 -14.26 -18.42 -13.64
CA HIS A 727 -14.26 -19.55 -12.69
C HIS A 727 -12.85 -20.11 -12.52
N VAL A 728 -12.47 -20.47 -11.29
CA VAL A 728 -11.16 -21.06 -10.99
C VAL A 728 -11.33 -22.22 -10.00
N SER A 729 -11.14 -23.45 -10.50
CA SER A 729 -10.93 -24.63 -9.65
C SER A 729 -9.44 -24.83 -9.46
N LEU A 730 -8.95 -24.66 -8.23
CA LEU A 730 -7.52 -24.70 -7.94
C LEU A 730 -7.08 -26.11 -7.47
N TYR A 731 -6.34 -26.84 -8.31
CA TYR A 731 -5.75 -28.13 -7.94
C TYR A 731 -4.27 -27.95 -7.60
N THR A 732 -3.90 -28.29 -6.37
CA THR A 732 -2.47 -28.43 -6.04
C THR A 732 -1.97 -29.80 -6.51
N LYS A 733 -0.67 -29.91 -6.78
CA LYS A 733 -0.01 -31.21 -7.01
C LYS A 733 -0.38 -32.22 -5.93
N ARG A 734 -0.42 -31.79 -4.66
CA ARG A 734 -0.79 -32.65 -3.54
C ARG A 734 -2.25 -33.10 -3.60
N SER A 735 -3.17 -32.23 -4.01
CA SER A 735 -4.58 -32.58 -4.21
C SER A 735 -4.75 -33.67 -5.27
N LEU A 736 -3.99 -33.58 -6.38
CA LEU A 736 -4.02 -34.58 -7.46
C LEU A 736 -3.40 -35.91 -7.02
N GLU A 737 -2.30 -35.88 -6.26
CA GLU A 737 -1.71 -37.07 -5.64
C GLU A 737 -2.70 -37.79 -4.72
N ILE A 738 -3.42 -37.05 -3.87
CA ILE A 738 -4.41 -37.62 -2.94
C ILE A 738 -5.59 -38.26 -3.69
N LEU A 739 -6.10 -37.58 -4.73
CA LEU A 739 -7.18 -38.15 -5.56
C LEU A 739 -6.69 -39.43 -6.27
N ALA A 740 -5.49 -39.41 -6.83
CA ALA A 740 -4.90 -40.61 -7.44
C ALA A 740 -4.73 -41.75 -6.43
N GLU A 741 -4.21 -41.47 -5.23
CA GLU A 741 -4.10 -42.44 -4.13
C GLU A 741 -5.47 -43.02 -3.75
N LYS A 742 -6.50 -42.17 -3.61
CA LYS A 742 -7.87 -42.59 -3.28
C LYS A 742 -8.42 -43.58 -4.30
N TYR A 743 -8.18 -43.34 -5.59
CA TYR A 743 -8.61 -44.20 -6.68
C TYR A 743 -7.57 -45.28 -7.07
N LYS A 744 -6.54 -45.47 -6.24
CA LYS A 744 -5.46 -46.47 -6.44
C LYS A 744 -4.72 -46.33 -7.78
N LEU A 745 -4.65 -45.13 -8.32
CA LEU A 745 -3.87 -44.81 -9.50
C LEU A 745 -2.44 -44.43 -9.10
N ILE A 746 -1.48 -44.82 -9.92
CA ILE A 746 -0.11 -44.32 -9.88
C ILE A 746 -0.09 -42.99 -10.63
N TYR A 747 0.19 -41.90 -9.93
CA TYR A 747 0.27 -40.54 -10.50
C TYR A 747 1.70 -40.10 -10.76
N ILE A 748 1.92 -39.48 -11.91
CA ILE A 748 3.19 -38.91 -12.34
C ILE A 748 2.95 -37.56 -13.03
N SER A 749 3.54 -36.50 -12.49
CA SER A 749 3.70 -35.24 -13.23
C SER A 749 4.85 -35.37 -14.22
N LEU A 750 4.61 -35.09 -15.50
CA LEU A 750 5.61 -35.16 -16.57
C LEU A 750 6.35 -33.81 -16.70
N ASN A 751 5.66 -32.69 -16.50
CA ASN A 751 6.23 -31.35 -16.31
C ASN A 751 5.25 -30.47 -15.48
N GLU A 752 5.53 -29.16 -15.35
CA GLU A 752 4.73 -28.23 -14.52
C GLU A 752 3.27 -28.08 -14.95
N GLY A 753 2.88 -28.52 -16.16
CA GLY A 753 1.52 -28.41 -16.69
C GLY A 753 0.96 -29.67 -17.34
N PHE A 754 1.64 -30.81 -17.26
CA PHE A 754 1.27 -32.05 -17.95
C PHE A 754 1.42 -33.26 -17.03
N HIS A 755 0.35 -34.07 -16.94
CA HIS A 755 0.18 -35.07 -15.89
C HIS A 755 -0.34 -36.38 -16.45
N CYS A 756 0.02 -37.47 -15.77
CA CYS A 756 -0.32 -38.83 -16.14
C CYS A 756 -0.75 -39.62 -14.89
N ALA A 757 -1.81 -40.41 -14.99
CA ALA A 757 -2.23 -41.35 -13.96
C ALA A 757 -2.62 -42.70 -14.58
N PHE A 758 -2.31 -43.82 -13.93
CA PHE A 758 -2.58 -45.16 -14.47
C PHE A 758 -2.76 -46.20 -13.37
N ASN A 759 -3.52 -47.26 -13.67
CA ASN A 759 -3.88 -48.30 -12.68
C ASN A 759 -2.74 -49.32 -12.49
N ARG A 760 -2.10 -49.74 -13.59
CA ARG A 760 -0.84 -50.49 -13.63
C ARG A 760 0.01 -49.95 -14.76
N ALA A 761 1.32 -49.83 -14.53
CA ALA A 761 2.27 -49.36 -15.55
C ALA A 761 2.29 -50.34 -16.75
N PRO A 762 1.80 -49.95 -17.92
CA PRO A 762 1.82 -50.83 -19.08
C PRO A 762 3.25 -50.97 -19.62
N ALA A 763 3.60 -52.13 -20.18
CA ALA A 763 4.94 -52.35 -20.76
C ALA A 763 5.28 -51.34 -21.87
N PHE A 764 4.28 -50.88 -22.62
CA PHE A 764 4.44 -49.86 -23.66
C PHE A 764 4.64 -48.43 -23.10
N ALA A 765 4.28 -48.17 -21.84
CA ALA A 765 4.52 -46.90 -21.17
C ALA A 765 5.88 -46.86 -20.45
N ALA A 766 6.60 -47.99 -20.36
CA ALA A 766 7.92 -48.08 -19.75
C ALA A 766 8.91 -47.01 -20.26
N PRO A 767 8.93 -46.60 -21.55
CA PRO A 767 9.80 -45.50 -22.02
C PRO A 767 9.42 -44.14 -21.43
N LEU A 768 8.12 -43.87 -21.22
CA LEU A 768 7.62 -42.65 -20.55
C LEU A 768 7.96 -42.63 -19.05
N LEU A 769 8.07 -43.83 -18.45
CA LEU A 769 8.31 -44.06 -17.02
C LEU A 769 9.79 -44.22 -16.67
N ASN A 770 10.65 -44.57 -17.63
CA ASN A 770 12.09 -44.77 -17.44
C ASN A 770 12.89 -43.47 -17.23
N GLY A 771 12.23 -42.30 -17.31
CA GLY A 771 12.75 -41.05 -16.76
C GLY A 771 12.52 -40.87 -15.25
N LYS A 772 11.78 -41.77 -14.58
CA LYS A 772 11.38 -41.64 -13.16
C LYS A 772 11.27 -42.96 -12.38
N GLN A 773 12.07 -43.99 -12.68
CA GLN A 773 12.48 -44.88 -11.59
C GLN A 773 13.58 -44.19 -10.81
N LYS A 774 13.49 -44.15 -9.47
CA LYS A 774 14.65 -43.83 -8.62
C LYS A 774 15.63 -45.00 -8.73
N PRO A 775 16.90 -44.75 -9.12
CA PRO A 775 18.00 -45.39 -8.45
C PRO A 775 18.77 -44.34 -7.66
N GLN A 776 18.93 -44.57 -6.37
CA GLN A 776 20.09 -44.04 -5.66
C GLN A 776 21.37 -44.70 -6.22
N PRO A 777 22.53 -44.05 -6.06
CA PRO A 777 23.47 -43.81 -7.15
C PRO A 777 24.39 -45.00 -7.41
N SER A 778 24.71 -45.23 -8.69
CA SER A 778 26.01 -45.79 -9.04
C SER A 778 26.64 -44.94 -10.15
N SER A 779 27.90 -44.59 -9.94
CA SER A 779 28.72 -43.58 -10.59
C SER A 779 29.19 -43.93 -12.01
N SER A 780 28.36 -44.55 -12.86
CA SER A 780 28.88 -45.15 -14.11
C SER A 780 28.08 -44.89 -15.41
N GLN A 781 27.13 -43.97 -15.45
CA GLN A 781 26.38 -43.65 -16.69
C GLN A 781 26.55 -42.24 -17.24
N PHE A 782 27.61 -41.52 -16.84
CA PHE A 782 27.98 -40.21 -17.41
C PHE A 782 28.75 -40.28 -18.76
N SER A 783 28.92 -41.46 -19.36
CA SER A 783 29.89 -41.62 -20.47
C SER A 783 29.33 -41.70 -21.89
N ILE A 784 28.01 -41.64 -22.14
CA ILE A 784 27.47 -41.92 -23.50
C ILE A 784 26.82 -40.71 -24.23
N LEU A 785 26.65 -39.55 -23.60
CA LEU A 785 26.10 -38.35 -24.27
C LEU A 785 27.12 -37.25 -24.61
N ASN A 786 28.41 -37.51 -24.39
CA ASN A 786 29.50 -36.58 -24.74
C ASN A 786 29.99 -36.72 -26.21
N SER A 787 29.34 -37.54 -27.04
CA SER A 787 29.91 -37.94 -28.34
C SER A 787 29.18 -37.41 -29.58
N GLN A 788 28.21 -36.50 -29.47
CA GLN A 788 27.47 -36.05 -30.68
C GLN A 788 27.36 -34.54 -30.95
N PHE A 789 27.75 -33.61 -30.06
CA PHE A 789 27.71 -32.18 -30.40
C PHE A 789 28.91 -31.39 -29.84
N SER A 790 29.70 -30.79 -30.74
CA SER A 790 30.89 -29.99 -30.41
C SER A 790 30.50 -28.55 -30.08
N ILE A 791 30.06 -28.29 -28.85
CA ILE A 791 30.07 -26.93 -28.30
C ILE A 791 31.52 -26.64 -27.84
N PRO A 792 32.11 -25.46 -28.13
CA PRO A 792 33.44 -25.15 -27.63
C PRO A 792 33.47 -25.29 -26.11
N LYS A 793 34.49 -25.98 -25.56
CA LYS A 793 34.62 -26.30 -24.12
C LYS A 793 34.73 -25.07 -23.18
N LYS A 794 34.48 -23.85 -23.67
CA LYS A 794 34.57 -22.59 -22.92
C LYS A 794 33.49 -21.59 -23.38
N ALA A 795 32.25 -21.76 -22.90
CA ALA A 795 31.15 -20.81 -23.15
C ALA A 795 30.31 -20.54 -21.88
N ILE A 796 29.81 -19.30 -21.74
CA ILE A 796 28.94 -18.83 -20.65
C ILE A 796 27.70 -18.17 -21.29
N VAL A 797 26.50 -18.53 -20.84
CA VAL A 797 25.23 -17.95 -21.36
C VAL A 797 24.58 -17.12 -20.27
N ILE A 798 24.24 -15.87 -20.57
CA ILE A 798 23.61 -14.91 -19.64
C ILE A 798 22.27 -14.50 -20.24
N SER A 799 21.19 -14.68 -19.47
CA SER A 799 19.82 -14.34 -19.85
C SER A 799 19.29 -13.28 -18.89
N HIS A 800 18.59 -12.27 -19.42
CA HIS A 800 17.96 -11.24 -18.60
C HIS A 800 16.44 -11.23 -18.84
N GLU A 801 15.66 -11.59 -17.81
CA GLU A 801 14.22 -11.33 -17.76
C GLU A 801 13.91 -10.32 -16.66
N ARG A 802 13.19 -9.25 -17.02
CA ARG A 802 12.73 -8.20 -16.10
C ARG A 802 11.33 -8.56 -15.59
N SER A 803 11.25 -9.58 -14.75
CA SER A 803 10.11 -9.83 -13.87
C SER A 803 10.67 -10.20 -12.50
N GLY A 804 10.41 -9.34 -11.52
CA GLY A 804 10.94 -9.50 -10.17
C GLY A 804 10.27 -10.66 -9.44
N THR A 805 10.88 -11.85 -9.48
CA THR A 805 10.92 -12.83 -8.39
C THR A 805 11.87 -13.98 -8.75
N HIS A 806 12.74 -14.37 -7.81
CA HIS A 806 13.72 -15.47 -7.84
C HIS A 806 15.04 -15.23 -8.58
N PHE A 807 16.06 -14.87 -7.80
CA PHE A 807 17.46 -14.94 -8.20
C PHE A 807 17.91 -16.41 -8.16
N LEU A 808 17.67 -17.18 -9.23
CA LEU A 808 18.37 -18.44 -9.44
C LEU A 808 19.64 -18.14 -10.26
N MET A 809 20.78 -18.04 -9.57
CA MET A 809 22.10 -18.14 -10.19
C MET A 809 22.29 -19.55 -10.76
N ASN A 810 21.71 -19.84 -11.92
CA ASN A 810 22.19 -20.93 -12.74
C ASN A 810 23.42 -20.44 -13.51
N THR A 811 24.52 -20.24 -12.79
CA THR A 811 25.84 -20.33 -13.42
C THR A 811 26.05 -21.81 -13.72
N LEU A 812 25.89 -22.20 -14.98
CA LEU A 812 26.32 -23.50 -15.49
C LEU A 812 27.86 -23.57 -15.41
N ALA A 813 28.39 -23.86 -14.22
CA ALA A 813 29.74 -24.38 -14.07
C ALA A 813 29.69 -25.89 -14.35
N LEU A 814 29.64 -26.25 -15.63
CA LEU A 814 29.91 -27.62 -16.05
C LEU A 814 31.39 -27.91 -15.74
N ASN A 815 31.61 -28.95 -14.93
CA ASN A 815 32.88 -29.51 -14.43
C ASN A 815 33.40 -28.94 -13.11
N PHE A 816 32.93 -29.47 -11.97
CA PHE A 816 33.79 -29.86 -10.84
C PHE A 816 33.05 -30.93 -10.00
N ASP A 817 33.64 -32.12 -9.91
CA ASP A 817 33.26 -33.17 -8.96
C ASP A 817 33.57 -32.73 -7.50
N TYR A 818 32.83 -33.26 -6.52
CA TYR A 818 32.99 -33.16 -5.04
C TYR A 818 32.39 -31.95 -4.27
N ILE A 819 31.23 -32.17 -3.61
CA ILE A 819 31.01 -32.22 -2.13
C ILE A 819 29.49 -32.19 -1.86
N ALA A 820 29.01 -33.19 -1.10
CA ALA A 820 27.64 -33.31 -0.59
C ALA A 820 27.50 -32.63 0.79
N GLN A 821 26.33 -32.02 1.09
CA GLN A 821 25.61 -31.87 2.40
C GLN A 821 24.61 -30.67 2.33
N PRO A 822 23.60 -30.55 3.23
CA PRO A 822 22.18 -30.39 2.89
C PRO A 822 21.72 -28.94 2.67
N TRP A 823 20.67 -28.80 1.86
CA TRP A 823 20.01 -27.55 1.52
C TRP A 823 19.33 -26.94 2.75
N ILE A 824 19.87 -25.82 3.23
CA ILE A 824 19.19 -24.92 4.18
C ILE A 824 18.42 -23.91 3.32
N ASN A 825 17.08 -23.97 3.36
CA ASN A 825 16.22 -22.91 2.82
C ASN A 825 16.42 -21.65 3.66
N PHE A 826 16.94 -20.57 3.05
CA PHE A 826 16.90 -19.23 3.61
C PHE A 826 15.85 -18.41 2.85
N ASP A 827 14.71 -18.19 3.49
CA ASP A 827 13.77 -17.14 3.10
C ASP A 827 14.40 -15.78 3.46
N PHE A 828 14.59 -14.92 2.47
CA PHE A 828 14.91 -13.51 2.68
C PHE A 828 13.76 -12.67 2.14
N ASP A 829 12.99 -12.08 3.06
CA ASP A 829 11.96 -11.11 2.75
C ASP A 829 12.41 -9.71 3.23
N LEU A 830 12.33 -8.74 2.31
CA LEU A 830 12.33 -7.27 2.45
C LEU A 830 13.56 -6.49 2.98
N GLY A 831 13.92 -5.43 2.23
CA GLY A 831 14.15 -4.08 2.79
C GLY A 831 15.52 -3.72 3.38
N LEU A 832 16.29 -2.93 2.62
CA LEU A 832 17.29 -1.91 3.03
C LEU A 832 17.91 -1.97 4.45
N ASN A 833 19.09 -2.61 4.57
CA ASN A 833 20.34 -2.15 5.22
C ASN A 833 21.20 -3.37 5.61
N PHE A 834 22.22 -3.66 4.81
CA PHE A 834 23.07 -4.85 4.99
C PHE A 834 24.16 -4.62 6.05
N HIS A 835 23.94 -5.11 7.26
CA HIS A 835 25.02 -5.81 7.98
C HIS A 835 25.02 -7.25 7.47
N ALA A 836 26.13 -7.68 6.87
CA ALA A 836 26.26 -9.02 6.32
C ALA A 836 26.07 -10.09 7.43
N PRO A 837 25.19 -11.09 7.27
CA PRO A 837 25.08 -12.19 8.21
C PRO A 837 26.31 -13.09 8.08
N GLN A 838 26.84 -13.54 9.22
CA GLN A 838 28.09 -14.29 9.38
C GLN A 838 28.24 -15.55 8.50
N ALA A 839 27.16 -16.06 7.89
CA ALA A 839 27.20 -17.15 6.91
C ALA A 839 27.85 -16.76 5.56
N PHE A 840 27.69 -15.50 5.11
CA PHE A 840 28.30 -15.01 3.86
C PHE A 840 29.84 -14.89 3.99
N LEU A 841 30.31 -14.52 5.18
CA LEU A 841 31.74 -14.50 5.54
C LEU A 841 32.34 -15.91 5.62
N ALA A 842 31.57 -16.93 6.00
CA ALA A 842 32.03 -18.32 6.05
C ALA A 842 32.25 -18.93 4.65
N PHE A 843 31.38 -18.61 3.68
CA PHE A 843 31.57 -18.99 2.28
C PHE A 843 32.82 -18.33 1.66
N PHE A 844 33.05 -17.05 1.98
CA PHE A 844 34.21 -16.29 1.50
C PHE A 844 35.55 -16.75 2.13
N LYS A 845 35.57 -17.16 3.40
CA LYS A 845 36.77 -17.71 4.05
C LYS A 845 37.25 -18.99 3.34
N ASN A 846 36.33 -19.82 2.88
CA ASN A 846 36.65 -21.04 2.10
C ASN A 846 37.16 -20.74 0.68
N MET A 847 36.90 -19.56 0.12
CA MET A 847 37.38 -19.15 -1.20
C MET A 847 38.72 -18.39 -1.15
N GLN A 848 39.05 -17.74 -0.02
CA GLN A 848 40.31 -17.00 0.18
C GLN A 848 41.55 -17.90 0.23
N ASP A 849 41.41 -19.18 0.59
CA ASP A 849 42.54 -20.11 0.75
C ASP A 849 42.93 -20.84 -0.55
N LYS A 850 42.36 -20.46 -1.72
CA LYS A 850 42.72 -21.04 -3.02
C LYS A 850 43.84 -20.25 -3.71
N PRO A 851 44.94 -20.89 -4.17
CA PRO A 851 46.04 -20.19 -4.82
C PRO A 851 45.60 -19.56 -6.15
N GLY A 852 45.86 -18.26 -6.33
CA GLY A 852 45.70 -17.54 -7.61
C GLY A 852 44.57 -16.52 -7.69
N LEU A 853 43.78 -16.33 -6.62
CA LEU A 853 42.68 -15.35 -6.59
C LEU A 853 43.05 -14.13 -5.72
N ASN A 854 43.49 -13.03 -6.33
CA ASN A 854 43.73 -11.77 -5.63
C ASN A 854 42.45 -10.91 -5.63
N ILE A 855 41.71 -10.90 -4.51
CA ILE A 855 40.56 -10.00 -4.35
C ILE A 855 41.03 -8.72 -3.65
N VAL A 856 41.03 -7.60 -4.38
CA VAL A 856 41.20 -6.25 -3.81
C VAL A 856 39.88 -5.85 -3.14
N LYS A 857 39.92 -5.49 -1.85
CA LYS A 857 38.74 -5.02 -1.11
C LYS A 857 38.23 -3.68 -1.68
N SER A 858 37.14 -3.72 -2.44
CA SER A 858 36.33 -2.55 -2.80
C SER A 858 35.08 -2.49 -1.90
N HIS A 859 34.71 -1.29 -1.45
CA HIS A 859 33.53 -1.06 -0.60
C HIS A 859 32.22 -0.91 -1.41
N HIS A 860 32.22 -1.21 -2.71
CA HIS A 860 31.04 -1.13 -3.58
C HIS A 860 30.83 -2.45 -4.35
N HIS A 861 29.71 -3.13 -4.07
CA HIS A 861 29.39 -4.48 -4.57
C HIS A 861 29.24 -4.60 -6.10
N PHE A 862 29.19 -3.50 -6.86
CA PHE A 862 28.96 -3.53 -8.32
C PHE A 862 30.25 -3.53 -9.16
N ASP A 863 31.35 -2.92 -8.68
CA ASP A 863 32.65 -2.98 -9.35
C ASP A 863 33.22 -4.41 -9.38
N PHE A 864 32.76 -5.24 -8.43
CA PHE A 864 33.12 -6.64 -8.29
C PHE A 864 32.59 -7.53 -9.42
N PHE A 865 31.39 -7.26 -9.96
CA PHE A 865 30.80 -8.05 -11.05
C PHE A 865 31.41 -7.71 -12.43
N SER A 866 31.74 -6.44 -12.66
CA SER A 866 32.46 -6.02 -13.88
C SER A 866 33.84 -6.70 -13.95
N SER A 867 34.55 -6.74 -12.82
CA SER A 867 35.87 -7.36 -12.72
C SER A 867 35.84 -8.88 -12.97
N ILE A 868 34.75 -9.57 -12.58
CA ILE A 868 34.55 -11.01 -12.85
C ILE A 868 34.21 -11.24 -14.33
N ALA A 869 33.37 -10.41 -14.94
CA ALA A 869 33.01 -10.51 -16.36
C ALA A 869 34.24 -10.28 -17.26
N ASP A 870 35.06 -9.28 -16.95
CA ASP A 870 36.31 -9.00 -17.67
C ASP A 870 37.30 -10.17 -17.54
N ALA A 871 37.51 -10.69 -16.32
CA ALA A 871 38.41 -11.83 -16.07
C ALA A 871 37.94 -13.14 -16.74
N LEU A 872 36.64 -13.36 -16.91
CA LEU A 872 36.10 -14.57 -17.54
C LEU A 872 36.06 -14.47 -19.08
N SER A 873 35.93 -13.27 -19.64
CA SER A 873 35.89 -13.05 -21.10
C SER A 873 37.22 -13.38 -21.81
N GLU A 874 38.35 -13.31 -21.11
CA GLU A 874 39.65 -13.72 -21.64
C GLU A 874 39.70 -15.22 -21.98
N GLN A 875 38.90 -16.04 -21.29
CA GLN A 875 38.94 -17.50 -21.41
C GLN A 875 37.69 -18.14 -22.03
N PHE A 876 36.52 -17.48 -22.04
CA PHE A 876 35.24 -18.06 -22.46
C PHE A 876 34.46 -17.19 -23.48
N HIS A 877 33.65 -17.79 -24.35
CA HIS A 877 32.67 -17.08 -25.19
C HIS A 877 31.39 -16.78 -24.38
N ILE A 878 30.88 -15.55 -24.44
CA ILE A 878 29.71 -15.08 -23.69
C ILE A 878 28.52 -14.90 -24.65
N PHE A 879 27.43 -15.61 -24.41
CA PHE A 879 26.18 -15.49 -25.16
C PHE A 879 25.16 -14.73 -24.33
N TYR A 880 24.65 -13.59 -24.84
CA TYR A 880 23.69 -12.76 -24.13
C TYR A 880 22.32 -12.86 -24.80
N VAL A 881 21.34 -13.44 -24.09
CA VAL A 881 19.99 -13.66 -24.60
C VAL A 881 19.05 -12.58 -24.07
N TYR A 882 18.36 -11.88 -24.97
CA TYR A 882 17.49 -10.77 -24.61
C TYR A 882 16.11 -10.84 -25.26
N ARG A 883 15.10 -10.38 -24.54
CA ARG A 883 13.70 -10.34 -25.00
C ARG A 883 13.30 -8.96 -25.52
N ASP A 884 13.79 -7.89 -24.90
CA ASP A 884 13.57 -6.49 -25.32
C ASP A 884 14.92 -5.81 -25.67
N PRO A 885 15.06 -5.19 -26.87
CA PRO A 885 16.29 -4.49 -27.27
C PRO A 885 16.75 -3.40 -26.29
N ARG A 886 15.84 -2.86 -25.47
CA ARG A 886 16.12 -1.79 -24.50
C ARG A 886 16.99 -2.26 -23.33
N ASP A 887 16.83 -3.53 -22.93
CA ASP A 887 17.58 -4.11 -21.82
C ASP A 887 19.05 -4.38 -22.19
N VAL A 888 19.31 -4.59 -23.49
CA VAL A 888 20.67 -4.67 -24.04
C VAL A 888 21.36 -3.32 -23.94
N MET A 889 20.70 -2.22 -24.33
CA MET A 889 21.29 -0.89 -24.40
C MET A 889 21.73 -0.32 -23.03
N VAL A 890 20.93 -0.51 -21.98
CA VAL A 890 21.26 -0.03 -20.63
C VAL A 890 22.44 -0.82 -20.04
N SER A 891 22.52 -2.11 -20.35
CA SER A 891 23.58 -3.01 -19.88
C SER A 891 24.88 -2.78 -20.67
N PHE A 892 24.80 -2.60 -21.99
CA PHE A 892 25.94 -2.32 -22.87
C PHE A 892 26.54 -0.93 -22.64
N TRP A 893 25.72 0.09 -22.40
CA TRP A 893 26.20 1.46 -22.14
C TRP A 893 27.08 1.54 -20.89
N ARG A 894 26.78 0.73 -19.85
CA ARG A 894 27.58 0.68 -18.62
C ARG A 894 28.85 -0.15 -18.75
N ILE A 895 28.86 -1.15 -19.61
CA ILE A 895 30.08 -1.91 -19.96
C ILE A 895 31.06 -1.00 -20.73
N ILE A 896 30.53 -0.19 -21.64
CA ILE A 896 31.32 0.70 -22.52
C ILE A 896 31.97 1.88 -21.75
N GLN A 897 31.38 2.35 -20.65
CA GLN A 897 31.97 3.43 -19.83
C GLN A 897 33.28 3.02 -19.12
N ASN A 898 33.56 1.72 -19.00
CA ASN A 898 34.69 1.20 -18.23
C ASN A 898 35.83 0.63 -19.10
N LEU A 899 35.74 0.73 -20.44
CA LEU A 899 36.84 0.38 -21.33
C LEU A 899 37.84 1.56 -21.44
N PRO A 900 39.16 1.33 -21.54
CA PRO A 900 40.12 2.40 -21.77
C PRO A 900 39.97 2.93 -23.21
N TRP A 901 39.72 4.23 -23.36
CA TRP A 901 39.50 4.88 -24.67
C TRP A 901 40.73 5.69 -25.09
N ASP A 902 41.35 5.35 -26.22
CA ASP A 902 42.42 6.18 -26.80
C ASP A 902 41.99 7.01 -28.03
N GLU A 903 40.90 6.68 -28.74
CA GLU A 903 40.33 7.56 -29.78
C GLU A 903 38.79 7.41 -29.86
N GLY A 904 38.05 8.45 -29.43
CA GLY A 904 36.58 8.42 -29.38
C GLY A 904 35.89 8.74 -30.72
N PRO A 905 34.65 8.24 -30.95
CA PRO A 905 33.83 8.66 -32.09
C PRO A 905 33.41 10.14 -31.94
N LYS A 906 33.44 10.87 -33.06
CA LYS A 906 33.05 12.29 -33.10
C LYS A 906 31.62 12.48 -32.56
N THR A 907 31.52 13.41 -31.61
CA THR A 907 30.42 13.72 -30.69
C THR A 907 29.07 14.15 -31.29
N GLU A 908 28.87 14.09 -32.60
CA GLU A 908 27.64 14.63 -33.23
C GLU A 908 26.45 13.66 -33.24
N THR A 909 26.66 12.34 -33.20
CA THR A 909 25.54 11.37 -33.23
C THR A 909 24.92 11.07 -31.86
N VAL A 910 25.61 11.40 -30.77
CA VAL A 910 25.12 11.19 -29.38
C VAL A 910 24.38 12.43 -28.86
N GLY A 911 24.71 13.62 -29.37
CA GLY A 911 24.09 14.90 -28.98
C GLY A 911 22.62 15.07 -29.37
N GLU A 912 22.10 14.26 -30.31
CA GLU A 912 20.66 14.22 -30.61
C GLU A 912 19.90 13.24 -29.70
N PHE A 913 20.57 12.24 -29.13
CA PHE A 913 19.95 11.26 -28.25
C PHE A 913 19.74 11.79 -26.82
N MET A 914 20.57 12.75 -26.38
CA MET A 914 20.55 13.30 -25.02
C MET A 914 19.82 14.64 -24.86
N ARG A 915 19.14 15.14 -25.91
CA ARG A 915 18.27 16.33 -25.80
C ARG A 915 16.85 16.01 -25.32
N ALA A 916 16.65 14.85 -24.70
CA ALA A 916 15.45 14.51 -23.94
C ALA A 916 15.83 14.31 -22.48
N GLU A 917 16.14 15.42 -21.79
CA GLU A 917 16.34 15.47 -20.34
C GLU A 917 15.27 16.39 -19.70
N PRO A 918 15.07 16.34 -18.38
CA PRO A 918 13.80 15.93 -17.80
C PRO A 918 13.06 17.10 -17.14
N ARG A 919 11.74 17.18 -17.34
CA ARG A 919 10.88 17.95 -16.43
C ARG A 919 10.12 17.01 -15.51
N GLY A 920 10.67 16.82 -14.31
CA GLY A 920 9.93 16.55 -13.08
C GLY A 920 9.22 15.20 -12.96
N GLY A 921 9.85 14.27 -12.24
CA GLY A 921 9.23 13.27 -11.35
C GLY A 921 7.88 12.64 -11.74
N ASN A 922 7.96 11.48 -12.41
CA ASN A 922 7.19 10.25 -12.18
C ASN A 922 7.18 9.43 -13.48
N LEU A 923 7.85 8.27 -13.48
CA LEU A 923 7.69 7.24 -14.51
C LEU A 923 6.30 6.61 -14.39
N ARG A 924 5.25 7.33 -14.83
CA ARG A 924 4.03 6.70 -15.31
C ARG A 924 4.34 6.12 -16.69
N TYR A 925 4.30 4.79 -16.78
CA TYR A 925 4.31 4.08 -18.06
C TYR A 925 3.14 4.56 -18.93
N GLN A 926 3.40 5.46 -19.88
CA GLN A 926 2.47 5.68 -20.99
C GLN A 926 2.66 4.54 -21.99
N LYS A 927 1.66 3.66 -22.04
CA LYS A 927 1.38 2.76 -23.17
C LYS A 927 1.04 3.62 -24.37
N GLU A 928 2.01 3.88 -25.24
CA GLU A 928 1.76 4.19 -26.65
C GLU A 928 3.04 3.90 -27.43
N GLN A 929 3.14 2.69 -27.99
CA GLN A 929 4.23 2.31 -28.88
C GLN A 929 3.84 2.66 -30.31
N SER A 930 4.49 3.66 -30.91
CA SER A 930 4.43 3.79 -32.36
C SER A 930 5.39 2.77 -33.00
N PRO A 931 4.97 2.02 -34.04
CA PRO A 931 5.82 1.05 -34.75
C PRO A 931 7.13 1.65 -35.30
N THR A 932 7.15 2.97 -35.53
CA THR A 932 8.30 3.71 -36.07
C THR A 932 9.45 3.86 -35.07
N MET A 933 9.18 3.92 -33.76
CA MET A 933 10.25 3.93 -32.75
C MET A 933 10.90 2.56 -32.60
N LEU A 934 10.12 1.48 -32.51
CA LEU A 934 10.66 0.12 -32.35
C LEU A 934 11.60 -0.26 -33.52
N HIS A 935 11.26 0.17 -34.74
CA HIS A 935 12.08 -0.06 -35.93
C HIS A 935 13.40 0.72 -35.91
N ARG A 936 13.42 1.96 -35.39
CA ARG A 936 14.67 2.73 -35.20
C ARG A 936 15.59 2.09 -34.16
N TRP A 937 15.02 1.59 -33.06
CA TRP A 937 15.80 1.00 -31.97
C TRP A 937 16.45 -0.33 -32.38
N LYS A 938 15.72 -1.13 -33.17
CA LYS A 938 16.23 -2.37 -33.78
C LYS A 938 17.43 -2.11 -34.70
N ARG A 939 17.33 -1.09 -35.57
CA ARG A 939 18.40 -0.71 -36.52
C ARG A 939 19.66 -0.20 -35.82
N HIS A 940 19.52 0.46 -34.66
CA HIS A 940 20.67 0.92 -33.89
C HIS A 940 21.36 -0.23 -33.15
N ALA A 941 20.65 -1.17 -32.52
CA ALA A 941 21.25 -2.33 -31.86
C ALA A 941 22.10 -3.20 -32.81
N GLU A 942 21.63 -3.38 -34.05
CA GLU A 942 22.38 -4.07 -35.12
C GLU A 942 23.65 -3.28 -35.52
N SER A 943 23.55 -1.96 -35.68
CA SER A 943 24.68 -1.08 -35.99
C SER A 943 25.77 -1.06 -34.89
N TRP A 944 25.39 -1.15 -33.62
CA TRP A 944 26.34 -1.25 -32.50
C TRP A 944 27.06 -2.61 -32.43
N THR A 945 26.38 -3.68 -32.85
CA THR A 945 26.99 -5.02 -32.97
C THR A 945 28.06 -5.03 -34.06
N ASP A 946 27.82 -4.35 -35.18
CA ASP A 946 28.78 -4.21 -36.28
C ASP A 946 29.93 -3.27 -35.93
N PHE A 947 29.67 -2.18 -35.19
CA PHE A 947 30.71 -1.26 -34.67
C PHE A 947 31.65 -1.95 -33.67
N ALA A 948 31.13 -2.77 -32.76
CA ALA A 948 31.93 -3.52 -31.80
C ALA A 948 32.84 -4.57 -32.48
N LYS A 949 32.35 -5.23 -33.55
CA LYS A 949 33.15 -6.15 -34.38
C LYS A 949 34.28 -5.43 -35.13
N ALA A 950 34.05 -4.19 -35.57
CA ALA A 950 35.04 -3.40 -36.30
C ALA A 950 36.21 -2.91 -35.43
N GLN A 951 36.04 -2.85 -34.11
CA GLN A 951 37.07 -2.44 -33.13
C GLN A 951 37.92 -3.62 -32.61
N GLY A 952 37.78 -4.82 -33.19
CA GLY A 952 38.68 -5.95 -32.97
C GLY A 952 38.55 -6.67 -31.62
N ASN A 953 37.59 -6.32 -30.76
CA ASN A 953 37.56 -6.79 -29.37
C ASN A 953 36.37 -7.69 -28.98
N THR A 954 35.61 -8.25 -29.94
CA THR A 954 34.37 -9.00 -29.62
C THR A 954 34.09 -10.22 -30.51
N GLU A 955 35.08 -11.04 -30.84
CA GLU A 955 34.78 -12.40 -31.35
C GLU A 955 34.12 -13.30 -30.28
N LYS A 956 34.08 -12.85 -29.02
CA LYS A 956 33.62 -13.65 -27.88
C LYS A 956 32.25 -13.27 -27.31
N VAL A 957 31.58 -12.19 -27.75
CA VAL A 957 30.24 -11.82 -27.21
C VAL A 957 29.18 -11.90 -28.31
N ILE A 958 28.19 -12.78 -28.14
CA ILE A 958 27.14 -13.04 -29.14
C ILE A 958 25.77 -12.70 -28.55
N LEU A 959 25.07 -11.74 -29.18
CA LEU A 959 23.72 -11.31 -28.78
C LEU A 959 22.66 -12.16 -29.50
N ILE A 960 21.74 -12.75 -28.75
CA ILE A 960 20.68 -13.62 -29.29
C ILE A 960 19.31 -13.09 -28.84
N ARG A 961 18.41 -12.84 -29.78
CA ARG A 961 17.01 -12.54 -29.41
C ARG A 961 16.31 -13.80 -28.97
N TYR A 962 15.58 -13.70 -27.87
CA TYR A 962 14.82 -14.81 -27.30
C TYR A 962 13.88 -15.46 -28.33
N GLU A 963 13.29 -14.65 -29.21
CA GLU A 963 12.38 -15.10 -30.29
C GLU A 963 13.10 -15.95 -31.36
N ASP A 964 14.37 -15.66 -31.63
CA ASP A 964 15.18 -16.37 -32.64
C ASP A 964 15.64 -17.76 -32.14
N LEU A 965 15.52 -18.04 -30.83
CA LEU A 965 15.79 -19.36 -30.24
C LEU A 965 14.62 -20.34 -30.39
N ASN A 966 13.42 -19.85 -30.71
CA ASN A 966 12.19 -20.65 -30.70
C ASN A 966 11.84 -21.31 -32.05
N LEU A 967 12.63 -21.10 -33.10
CA LEU A 967 12.57 -21.90 -34.32
C LEU A 967 13.78 -22.84 -34.33
N LYS A 968 13.51 -24.13 -34.12
CA LYS A 968 14.45 -25.27 -34.11
C LYS A 968 15.87 -24.92 -33.65
N PHE A 969 16.06 -24.97 -32.33
CA PHE A 969 17.33 -24.77 -31.63
C PHE A 969 18.53 -25.47 -32.30
N GLU A 970 18.35 -26.68 -32.86
CA GLU A 970 19.38 -27.43 -33.60
C GLU A 970 19.78 -26.79 -34.94
N GLU A 971 18.85 -26.20 -35.70
CA GLU A 971 19.15 -25.48 -36.96
C GLU A 971 19.81 -24.13 -36.67
N THR A 972 19.38 -23.43 -35.61
CA THR A 972 19.94 -22.14 -35.19
C THR A 972 21.36 -22.28 -34.63
N VAL A 973 21.64 -23.30 -33.82
CA VAL A 973 23.00 -23.59 -33.32
C VAL A 973 23.94 -24.02 -34.46
N LYS A 974 23.42 -24.75 -35.46
CA LYS A 974 24.17 -25.15 -36.66
C LYS A 974 24.47 -23.95 -37.57
N ASP A 975 23.50 -23.04 -37.79
CA ASP A 975 23.70 -21.80 -38.56
C ASP A 975 24.67 -20.82 -37.86
N ILE A 976 24.63 -20.76 -36.52
CA ILE A 976 25.60 -19.99 -35.72
C ILE A 976 27.00 -20.60 -35.83
N GLY A 977 27.13 -21.93 -35.71
CA GLY A 977 28.40 -22.65 -35.91
C GLY A 977 29.01 -22.41 -37.29
N GLU A 978 28.19 -22.47 -38.36
CA GLU A 978 28.64 -22.22 -39.73
C GLU A 978 29.05 -20.75 -39.97
N ARG A 979 28.37 -19.79 -39.33
CA ARG A 979 28.70 -18.34 -39.40
C ARG A 979 30.01 -17.99 -38.69
N ILE A 980 30.37 -18.68 -37.61
CA ILE A 980 31.63 -18.48 -36.88
C ILE A 980 32.84 -18.98 -37.73
N SER A 981 32.63 -19.93 -38.63
CA SER A 981 33.70 -20.56 -39.43
C SER A 981 34.00 -19.93 -40.81
N ARG A 982 33.36 -18.81 -41.21
CA ARG A 982 33.63 -18.16 -42.52
C ARG A 982 34.61 -16.98 -42.38
N PRO A 983 35.69 -16.91 -43.17
CA PRO A 983 36.50 -15.69 -43.23
C PRO A 983 35.74 -14.57 -43.92
N ALA A 984 35.86 -13.35 -43.38
CA ALA A 984 35.12 -12.17 -43.80
C ALA A 984 35.25 -11.87 -45.31
N ARG A 985 34.11 -11.80 -46.02
CA ARG A 985 34.05 -11.13 -47.33
C ARG A 985 33.91 -9.63 -47.10
N LYS A 986 34.92 -8.85 -47.52
CA LYS A 986 34.78 -7.41 -47.73
C LYS A 986 33.68 -7.16 -48.75
N ILE A 987 32.65 -6.41 -48.37
CA ILE A 987 31.67 -5.84 -49.31
C ILE A 987 31.64 -4.33 -49.10
N PRO A 988 31.64 -3.53 -50.18
CA PRO A 988 32.06 -2.13 -50.16
C PRO A 988 30.91 -1.19 -49.80
N VAL A 989 31.26 -0.07 -49.18
CA VAL A 989 30.39 1.09 -48.99
C VAL A 989 30.08 1.72 -50.35
N ARG A 990 28.81 2.01 -50.63
CA ARG A 990 28.45 3.09 -51.54
C ARG A 990 27.28 3.94 -51.02
N PRO A 991 27.29 5.25 -51.36
CA PRO A 991 26.47 6.27 -50.74
C PRO A 991 25.29 6.70 -51.62
N ASP A 992 24.49 7.61 -51.05
CA ASP A 992 23.50 8.48 -51.70
C ASP A 992 22.09 7.91 -51.96
N LEU A 993 21.09 8.57 -51.35
CA LEU A 993 20.18 9.44 -52.10
C LEU A 993 19.24 10.23 -51.16
N ARG A 994 19.33 11.56 -51.30
CA ARG A 994 18.41 12.58 -50.78
C ARG A 994 17.13 12.64 -51.63
N ASN A 995 16.05 13.12 -51.00
CA ASN A 995 14.90 13.87 -51.55
C ASN A 995 13.83 13.14 -52.40
N ASN A 996 12.59 13.04 -51.89
CA ASN A 996 11.43 13.90 -52.24
C ASN A 996 10.05 13.22 -52.00
N VAL A 997 9.21 13.93 -51.23
CA VAL A 997 7.78 14.30 -51.43
C VAL A 997 6.75 13.28 -51.96
N VAL A 998 5.56 13.19 -51.31
CA VAL A 998 4.19 13.46 -51.85
C VAL A 998 3.10 12.85 -50.92
N MET A 999 2.11 13.67 -50.52
CA MET A 999 0.74 13.28 -50.07
C MET A 999 -0.24 13.50 -51.24
N PRO A 1000 -1.39 12.79 -51.36
CA PRO A 1000 -2.69 13.40 -50.97
C PRO A 1000 -3.90 12.46 -50.67
N GLY A 1001 -4.96 13.04 -50.06
CA GLY A 1001 -6.41 12.75 -50.30
C GLY A 1001 -7.19 12.15 -49.11
N LYS A 1002 -8.07 12.86 -48.36
CA LYS A 1002 -9.41 13.50 -48.59
C LYS A 1002 -10.64 12.56 -48.50
N GLY A 1003 -11.64 12.96 -47.68
CA GLY A 1003 -13.06 12.53 -47.65
C GLY A 1003 -13.57 12.26 -46.20
N GLU A 1004 -14.11 13.25 -45.45
CA GLU A 1004 -15.51 13.73 -45.36
C GLU A 1004 -16.55 12.65 -44.94
N VAL A 1005 -17.61 12.83 -44.13
CA VAL A 1005 -18.23 13.87 -43.25
C VAL A 1005 -19.41 13.17 -42.53
N GLY A 1006 -19.84 13.64 -41.33
CA GLY A 1006 -21.24 13.50 -40.83
C GLY A 1006 -21.35 13.03 -39.38
N ALA A 1007 -21.19 13.86 -38.34
CA ALA A 1007 -22.08 14.91 -37.81
C ALA A 1007 -23.40 14.40 -37.16
N HIS A 1008 -23.51 14.49 -35.83
CA HIS A 1008 -24.65 15.10 -35.13
C HIS A 1008 -24.25 15.60 -33.73
N ARG A 1009 -24.36 16.93 -33.55
CA ARG A 1009 -24.20 17.73 -32.32
C ARG A 1009 -25.52 17.78 -31.56
N ALA A 1010 -25.47 18.00 -30.23
CA ALA A 1010 -25.74 19.30 -29.55
C ALA A 1010 -25.78 19.09 -28.01
N PHE A 1011 -25.52 20.04 -27.08
CA PHE A 1011 -25.41 21.51 -27.05
C PHE A 1011 -24.41 21.94 -25.93
N PHE A 1012 -23.61 22.98 -26.16
CA PHE A 1012 -22.97 23.83 -25.12
C PHE A 1012 -23.35 25.29 -25.42
N THR A 1013 -23.39 26.14 -24.39
CA THR A 1013 -24.02 27.48 -24.43
C THR A 1013 -23.05 28.56 -24.95
N ARG A 1014 -23.55 29.79 -25.12
CA ARG A 1014 -22.80 30.93 -25.68
C ARG A 1014 -21.73 31.51 -24.73
N GLU A 1015 -21.82 31.22 -23.43
CA GLU A 1015 -20.82 31.61 -22.42
C GLU A 1015 -19.59 30.67 -22.45
N ASP A 1016 -19.75 29.41 -22.87
CA ASP A 1016 -18.64 28.47 -23.08
C ASP A 1016 -17.77 28.84 -24.29
N HIS A 1017 -18.30 29.67 -25.20
CA HIS A 1017 -17.62 30.04 -26.46
C HIS A 1017 -16.69 31.26 -26.33
N GLU A 1018 -16.90 32.14 -25.35
CA GLU A 1018 -16.00 33.28 -25.11
C GLU A 1018 -14.77 32.86 -24.29
N PHE A 1019 -14.93 31.94 -23.34
CA PHE A 1019 -13.83 31.39 -22.52
C PHE A 1019 -12.82 30.57 -23.35
N VAL A 1020 -13.29 29.82 -24.35
CA VAL A 1020 -12.41 29.04 -25.24
C VAL A 1020 -11.69 29.93 -26.26
N ARG A 1021 -12.28 31.07 -26.64
CA ARG A 1021 -11.66 32.01 -27.59
C ARG A 1021 -10.49 32.78 -26.96
N ASP A 1022 -10.61 33.17 -25.69
CA ASP A 1022 -9.55 33.93 -25.01
C ASP A 1022 -8.32 33.05 -24.68
N ILE A 1023 -8.54 31.77 -24.34
CA ILE A 1023 -7.45 30.80 -24.10
C ILE A 1023 -6.76 30.40 -25.41
N ALA A 1024 -7.50 30.28 -26.51
CA ALA A 1024 -6.92 29.99 -27.82
C ALA A 1024 -6.14 31.19 -28.39
N GLY A 1025 -6.59 32.43 -28.12
CA GLY A 1025 -5.90 33.66 -28.52
C GLY A 1025 -4.54 33.84 -27.83
N GLU A 1026 -4.48 33.72 -26.50
CA GLU A 1026 -3.22 33.85 -25.74
C GLU A 1026 -2.20 32.74 -26.04
N THR A 1027 -2.67 31.54 -26.40
CA THR A 1027 -1.79 30.41 -26.70
C THR A 1027 -1.16 30.52 -28.08
N MET A 1028 -1.87 31.08 -29.06
CA MET A 1028 -1.35 31.27 -30.43
C MET A 1028 -0.31 32.40 -30.49
N GLU A 1029 -0.50 33.48 -29.72
CA GLU A 1029 0.46 34.60 -29.63
C GLU A 1029 1.76 34.20 -28.91
N ARG A 1030 1.66 33.30 -27.91
CA ARG A 1030 2.83 32.74 -27.21
C ARG A 1030 3.66 31.74 -28.01
N LEU A 1031 3.10 31.16 -29.07
CA LEU A 1031 3.75 30.11 -29.87
C LEU A 1031 4.37 30.63 -31.18
N GLY A 1032 4.27 31.93 -31.47
CA GLY A 1032 5.05 32.57 -32.54
C GLY A 1032 4.68 32.15 -33.96
N TYR A 1033 3.47 31.66 -34.20
CA TYR A 1033 2.97 31.40 -35.54
C TYR A 1033 2.17 32.62 -36.02
N GLY A 1034 2.69 33.31 -37.06
CA GLY A 1034 1.95 34.36 -37.76
C GLY A 1034 0.91 33.74 -38.70
N LEU A 1035 -0.35 34.17 -38.51
CA LEU A 1035 -1.61 33.87 -39.23
C LEU A 1035 -1.63 32.69 -40.21
#